data_AF-A0A819P3H2-F1
#
_entry.id   AF-A0A819P3H2-F1
#
_cell.length_a   1.000
_cell.length_b   1.000
_cell.length_c   1.000
_cell.angle_alpha   90.00
_cell.angle_beta   90.00
_cell.angle_gamma   90.00
#
_symmetry.space_group_name_H-M   'P 1'
#
loop_
_entity.id
_entity.type
_entity.pdbx_description
1 polymer ?
#
loop_
_entity_poly.entity_id
_entity_poly.type
_entity_poly.pdbx_seq_one_letter_code
_entity_poly.pdbx_strand_id
1 'polypeptide(L)'
;IARQPKTFKRNINITVISLDIPLSSFETTAGKNFEIDSFEDECLCISKLLSIKDKLIYFVVSATLGEFVVPLIHKHRCIEQIYIYQDSNDEDIKWIDDYSKITGNGSSISLLLEKIQRDIDSIMQRPSRWSRSKALLTELTLQTSQTDLLTSIKEMPKEDVNMLRIVTLFFGTHRLFSRSQSHIKIDEFNDLDECIRSITTETSINFFLIISIDGSDDMYSLFELDNIHAVYIISNGDYDEQIETISIHPKVSGVFGLDEDLLEQLTRDICFYRHMRVCTPTMNIFQIESNIIDNPDEQQINFLCFQLFSDILPELPTQLGATAEQKAEHISRFLSLLIDANMNINHLFKQFDSSTLHKSVSHLQEFNQRVMAPTNTSDSSSITVYRAQLVSKKDLEIIQTSPQALLSIPTFILASRSFRTIASICRRAADNQLTVILFELNLSEDVPRTELNVDMIVFGLGTLFRFVSTESTPDGVWRTQLESADRAMQRIKDQLKLEVGGHLTWLTFGNYLAALKRFDAAEEYYKYLLQVLPTDHSSLASIYNNMGLMYSMKENDQEALKWLEKALKLKVTDSSTTVTQKKPSMEDESPLQHTSIDRLTILSKLADLNNRQENHSEALNYYRQALEISTDVSLRLFFQAKIETILLSHNNS
;
A
#
# COMPACT_ATOMS: atom_id res chain seq x y z
N ILE A 1 18.79 -24.64 36.00
CA ILE A 1 18.73 -26.11 36.22
C ILE A 1 17.26 -26.54 36.24
N ALA A 2 16.87 -27.29 35.21
CA ALA A 2 15.79 -28.29 35.14
C ALA A 2 14.47 -28.07 35.90
N ARG A 3 13.38 -27.81 35.16
CA ARG A 3 12.12 -28.58 35.30
C ARG A 3 11.48 -28.75 33.92
N GLN A 4 11.60 -29.95 33.36
CA GLN A 4 10.80 -30.39 32.22
C GLN A 4 9.30 -30.15 32.51
N PRO A 5 8.47 -29.78 31.51
CA PRO A 5 7.03 -29.70 31.71
C PRO A 5 6.53 -31.05 32.19
N LYS A 6 5.74 -31.03 33.28
CA LYS A 6 5.11 -32.22 33.86
C LYS A 6 4.38 -32.97 32.73
N THR A 7 4.84 -34.19 32.48
CA THR A 7 4.24 -35.28 31.68
C THR A 7 2.87 -34.94 31.07
N PHE A 8 2.84 -34.65 29.77
CA PHE A 8 1.65 -34.86 28.94
C PHE A 8 1.15 -36.29 29.19
N LYS A 9 -0.12 -36.45 29.60
CA LYS A 9 -0.73 -37.78 29.68
C LYS A 9 -0.69 -38.41 28.28
N ARG A 10 -0.48 -39.74 28.23
CA ARG A 10 -0.26 -40.56 27.03
C ARG A 10 -1.34 -40.48 25.93
N ASN A 11 -2.46 -39.81 26.16
CA ASN A 11 -3.51 -39.59 25.16
C ASN A 11 -3.63 -38.09 24.89
N ILE A 12 -2.94 -37.59 23.86
CA ILE A 12 -3.10 -36.21 23.39
C ILE A 12 -4.31 -36.20 22.45
N ASN A 13 -5.52 -36.07 23.01
CA ASN A 13 -6.70 -35.81 22.18
C ASN A 13 -6.67 -34.35 21.72
N ILE A 14 -6.70 -33.41 22.68
CA ILE A 14 -6.62 -31.96 22.43
C ILE A 14 -5.88 -31.28 23.59
N THR A 15 -4.88 -30.43 23.31
CA THR A 15 -4.19 -29.60 24.30
C THR A 15 -4.05 -28.15 23.83
N VAL A 16 -4.39 -27.22 24.70
CA VAL A 16 -4.31 -25.79 24.50
C VAL A 16 -3.20 -25.26 25.39
N ILE A 17 -2.24 -24.54 24.82
CA ILE A 17 -1.22 -23.82 25.55
C ILE A 17 -1.50 -22.33 25.37
N SER A 18 -1.78 -21.61 26.44
CA SER A 18 -2.02 -20.17 26.39
C SER A 18 -0.86 -19.42 27.04
N LEU A 19 -0.31 -18.44 26.34
CA LEU A 19 0.75 -17.56 26.83
C LEU A 19 0.15 -16.28 27.40
N ASP A 20 0.53 -15.96 28.62
CA ASP A 20 0.26 -14.66 29.21
C ASP A 20 1.30 -13.68 28.67
N ILE A 21 0.87 -12.83 27.76
CA ILE A 21 1.71 -11.77 27.20
C ILE A 21 1.44 -10.52 28.00
N PRO A 22 2.45 -9.93 28.66
CA PRO A 22 2.25 -8.69 29.40
C PRO A 22 1.83 -7.59 28.43
N LEU A 23 0.60 -7.10 28.58
CA LEU A 23 -0.06 -6.11 27.71
C LEU A 23 0.59 -4.72 27.72
N SER A 24 1.59 -4.51 28.54
CA SER A 24 2.43 -3.32 28.60
C SER A 24 3.60 -3.68 29.51
N SER A 25 4.81 -3.30 29.12
CA SER A 25 6.00 -3.19 29.98
C SER A 25 5.81 -3.56 31.47
N PHE A 26 6.42 -4.67 31.88
CA PHE A 26 6.68 -5.06 33.27
C PHE A 26 5.49 -5.04 34.24
N GLU A 27 5.12 -6.23 34.71
CA GLU A 27 5.29 -6.51 36.13
C GLU A 27 5.36 -8.02 36.40
N THR A 28 6.20 -8.36 37.36
CA THR A 28 6.20 -9.59 38.18
C THR A 28 6.85 -10.87 37.63
N THR A 29 8.05 -11.10 38.17
CA THR A 29 8.51 -12.33 38.83
C THR A 29 8.51 -13.65 38.05
N ALA A 30 9.63 -14.36 38.14
CA ALA A 30 9.81 -15.76 37.75
C ALA A 30 8.65 -16.66 38.22
N GLY A 31 7.64 -16.79 37.37
CA GLY A 31 6.44 -17.62 37.47
C GLY A 31 6.07 -18.04 36.05
N LYS A 32 5.34 -19.15 35.87
CA LYS A 32 5.10 -19.72 34.54
C LYS A 32 4.36 -18.73 33.63
N ASN A 33 5.02 -18.25 32.58
CA ASN A 33 4.44 -17.37 31.55
C ASN A 33 3.43 -18.06 30.62
N PHE A 34 3.02 -19.30 30.92
CA PHE A 34 2.09 -20.07 30.11
C PHE A 34 1.25 -21.03 30.96
N GLU A 35 0.00 -21.21 30.52
CA GLU A 35 -0.97 -22.18 31.03
C GLU A 35 -1.14 -23.32 30.01
N ILE A 36 -1.42 -24.53 30.50
CA ILE A 36 -1.68 -25.71 29.66
C ILE A 36 -3.01 -26.33 30.11
N ASP A 37 -3.96 -26.38 29.19
CA ASP A 37 -5.27 -27.01 29.36
C ASP A 37 -5.41 -28.21 28.41
N SER A 38 -5.86 -29.35 28.91
CA SER A 38 -6.13 -30.55 28.09
C SER A 38 -7.62 -30.86 28.06
N PHE A 39 -8.15 -31.20 26.88
CA PHE A 39 -9.57 -31.45 26.66
C PHE A 39 -9.79 -32.85 26.07
N GLU A 40 -10.83 -33.52 26.55
CA GLU A 40 -11.32 -34.80 25.98
C GLU A 40 -12.53 -34.58 25.05
N ASP A 41 -13.22 -33.43 25.17
CA ASP A 41 -14.41 -33.06 24.39
C ASP A 41 -14.10 -31.88 23.45
N GLU A 42 -14.43 -32.05 22.17
CA GLU A 42 -14.17 -31.07 21.11
C GLU A 42 -14.99 -29.78 21.27
N CYS A 43 -16.27 -29.90 21.61
CA CYS A 43 -17.18 -28.77 21.77
C CYS A 43 -16.76 -27.89 22.96
N LEU A 44 -16.39 -28.52 24.07
CA LEU A 44 -15.90 -27.82 25.25
C LEU A 44 -14.60 -27.06 24.92
N CYS A 45 -13.69 -27.70 24.19
CA CYS A 45 -12.45 -27.07 23.73
C CYS A 45 -12.73 -25.84 22.86
N ILE A 46 -13.58 -25.97 21.82
CA ILE A 46 -13.95 -24.88 20.92
C ILE A 46 -14.56 -23.72 21.72
N SER A 47 -15.51 -24.01 22.63
CA SER A 47 -16.16 -22.97 23.44
C SER A 47 -15.16 -22.19 24.31
N LYS A 48 -14.17 -22.89 24.89
CA LYS A 48 -13.11 -22.27 25.68
C LYS A 48 -12.17 -21.45 24.81
N LEU A 49 -11.73 -21.97 23.67
CA LEU A 49 -10.86 -21.27 22.73
C LEU A 49 -11.47 -19.95 22.24
N LEU A 50 -12.76 -19.97 21.85
CA LEU A 50 -13.49 -18.79 21.41
C LEU A 50 -13.77 -17.79 22.54
N SER A 51 -13.64 -18.20 23.81
CA SER A 51 -13.81 -17.31 24.97
C SER A 51 -12.56 -16.51 25.33
N ILE A 52 -11.37 -16.95 24.90
CA ILE A 52 -10.08 -16.33 25.23
C ILE A 52 -9.86 -15.09 24.34
N LYS A 53 -9.57 -13.94 24.95
CA LYS A 53 -9.45 -12.67 24.21
C LYS A 53 -8.11 -11.97 24.35
N ASP A 54 -7.31 -12.39 25.32
CA ASP A 54 -6.19 -11.66 25.93
C ASP A 54 -4.91 -12.50 26.04
N LYS A 55 -4.90 -13.73 25.53
CA LYS A 55 -3.73 -14.63 25.52
C LYS A 55 -3.41 -15.10 24.12
N LEU A 56 -2.13 -15.33 23.80
CA LEU A 56 -1.78 -16.07 22.57
C LEU A 56 -1.95 -17.57 22.81
N ILE A 57 -2.48 -18.26 21.80
CA ILE A 57 -2.85 -19.67 21.88
C ILE A 57 -2.00 -20.48 20.91
N TYR A 58 -1.34 -21.48 21.47
CA TYR A 58 -0.70 -22.58 20.77
C TYR A 58 -1.55 -23.82 20.93
N PHE A 59 -2.13 -24.28 19.83
CA PHE A 59 -3.07 -25.38 19.83
C PHE A 59 -2.39 -26.66 19.39
N VAL A 60 -2.55 -27.74 20.14
CA VAL A 60 -2.01 -29.07 19.81
C VAL A 60 -3.19 -30.04 19.71
N VAL A 61 -3.33 -30.70 18.59
CA VAL A 61 -4.45 -31.62 18.34
C VAL A 61 -3.99 -32.84 17.56
N SER A 62 -4.64 -33.98 17.79
CA SER A 62 -4.45 -35.17 16.95
C SER A 62 -4.97 -34.93 15.53
N ALA A 63 -4.36 -35.60 14.56
CA ALA A 63 -4.77 -35.61 13.16
C ALA A 63 -6.28 -35.80 12.95
N THR A 64 -6.85 -36.83 13.59
CA THR A 64 -8.25 -37.21 13.44
C THR A 64 -9.23 -36.16 13.97
N LEU A 65 -8.90 -35.54 15.12
CA LEU A 65 -9.76 -34.50 15.72
C LEU A 65 -9.52 -33.13 15.08
N GLY A 66 -8.32 -32.91 14.55
CA GLY A 66 -7.93 -31.67 13.88
C GLY A 66 -8.82 -31.36 12.69
N GLU A 67 -9.21 -32.37 11.92
CA GLU A 67 -10.09 -32.22 10.75
C GLU A 67 -11.44 -31.57 11.11
N PHE A 68 -11.94 -31.81 12.32
CA PHE A 68 -13.19 -31.22 12.80
C PHE A 68 -13.00 -29.88 13.50
N VAL A 69 -11.97 -29.76 14.35
CA VAL A 69 -11.81 -28.60 15.23
C VAL A 69 -11.14 -27.41 14.52
N VAL A 70 -10.10 -27.67 13.72
CA VAL A 70 -9.29 -26.62 13.07
C VAL A 70 -10.11 -25.70 12.14
N PRO A 71 -11.03 -26.19 11.30
CA PRO A 71 -11.86 -25.34 10.45
C PRO A 71 -12.63 -24.27 11.23
N LEU A 72 -13.02 -24.56 12.47
CA LEU A 72 -13.83 -23.68 13.32
C LEU A 72 -13.01 -22.63 14.08
N ILE A 73 -11.72 -22.89 14.31
CA ILE A 73 -10.89 -22.05 15.19
C ILE A 73 -9.71 -21.38 14.48
N HIS A 74 -9.27 -21.85 13.31
CA HIS A 74 -8.03 -21.35 12.68
C HIS A 74 -8.03 -19.83 12.45
N LYS A 75 -9.19 -19.22 12.13
CA LYS A 75 -9.32 -17.76 11.92
C LYS A 75 -9.30 -16.96 13.23
N HIS A 76 -9.38 -17.60 14.39
CA HIS A 76 -9.43 -16.90 15.66
C HIS A 76 -8.14 -16.08 15.89
N ARG A 77 -8.31 -14.82 16.28
CA ARG A 77 -7.22 -13.84 16.41
C ARG A 77 -6.13 -14.23 17.42
N CYS A 78 -6.51 -14.93 18.49
CA CYS A 78 -5.59 -15.35 19.54
C CYS A 78 -4.80 -16.60 19.17
N ILE A 79 -5.23 -17.37 18.15
CA ILE A 79 -4.50 -18.57 17.72
C ILE A 79 -3.30 -18.13 16.90
N GLU A 80 -2.13 -18.42 17.45
CA GLU A 80 -0.84 -18.14 16.84
C GLU A 80 -0.42 -19.31 15.95
N GLN A 81 -0.53 -20.54 16.45
CA GLN A 81 0.03 -21.70 15.78
C GLN A 81 -0.71 -22.98 16.20
N ILE A 82 -0.89 -23.87 15.23
CA ILE A 82 -1.53 -25.17 15.41
C ILE A 82 -0.51 -26.27 15.11
N TYR A 83 -0.42 -27.25 15.99
CA TYR A 83 0.44 -28.41 15.88
C TYR A 83 -0.40 -29.66 15.74
N ILE A 84 -0.10 -30.47 14.72
CA ILE A 84 -0.79 -31.73 14.48
C ILE A 84 0.11 -32.87 14.95
N TYR A 85 -0.44 -33.67 15.85
CA TYR A 85 0.14 -34.94 16.25
C TYR A 85 -0.44 -36.05 15.38
N GLN A 86 0.43 -36.79 14.69
CA GLN A 86 0.06 -37.93 13.84
C GLN A 86 0.53 -39.22 14.52
N ASP A 87 -0.35 -40.22 14.58
CA ASP A 87 0.08 -41.55 15.00
C ASP A 87 0.60 -42.32 13.78
N SER A 88 1.46 -43.32 14.01
CA SER A 88 2.17 -44.07 12.94
C SER A 88 1.28 -44.79 11.90
N ASN A 89 -0.04 -44.79 12.10
CA ASN A 89 -1.04 -45.41 11.23
C ASN A 89 -1.85 -44.41 10.39
N ASP A 90 -1.62 -43.10 10.54
CA ASP A 90 -2.36 -42.08 9.78
C ASP A 90 -1.76 -41.92 8.36
N GLU A 91 -2.60 -42.07 7.31
CA GLU A 91 -2.23 -41.81 5.92
C GLU A 91 -1.93 -40.31 5.68
N ASP A 92 -1.28 -39.97 4.55
CA ASP A 92 -0.96 -38.59 4.16
C ASP A 92 -2.21 -37.68 4.23
N ILE A 93 -2.18 -36.75 5.20
CA ILE A 93 -3.32 -35.90 5.54
C ILE A 93 -3.30 -34.64 4.66
N LYS A 94 -4.11 -34.65 3.60
CA LYS A 94 -4.16 -33.55 2.62
C LYS A 94 -4.78 -32.25 3.15
N TRP A 95 -5.70 -32.32 4.13
CA TRP A 95 -6.40 -31.12 4.63
C TRP A 95 -5.49 -30.16 5.41
N ILE A 96 -4.34 -30.63 5.89
CA ILE A 96 -3.41 -29.79 6.68
C ILE A 96 -2.88 -28.61 5.86
N ASP A 97 -2.67 -28.82 4.56
CA ASP A 97 -2.10 -27.81 3.66
C ASP A 97 -3.05 -26.62 3.42
N ASP A 98 -4.34 -26.77 3.73
CA ASP A 98 -5.35 -25.72 3.57
C ASP A 98 -5.28 -24.65 4.67
N TYR A 99 -4.51 -24.88 5.75
CA TYR A 99 -4.50 -24.02 6.94
C TYR A 99 -3.11 -23.47 7.27
N SER A 100 -2.90 -22.18 6.97
CA SER A 100 -1.63 -21.46 7.12
C SER A 100 -1.03 -21.43 8.54
N LYS A 101 -1.85 -21.60 9.58
CA LYS A 101 -1.41 -21.62 10.98
C LYS A 101 -0.92 -22.99 11.44
N ILE A 102 -1.10 -24.05 10.65
CA ILE A 102 -0.60 -25.38 10.99
C ILE A 102 0.89 -25.48 10.70
N THR A 103 1.65 -26.05 11.63
CA THR A 103 3.11 -26.07 11.54
C THR A 103 3.72 -27.36 12.07
N GLY A 104 3.99 -28.26 11.14
CA GLY A 104 4.76 -29.47 11.39
C GLY A 104 3.92 -30.64 11.86
N ASN A 105 4.34 -31.77 11.32
CA ASN A 105 3.68 -33.06 11.40
C ASN A 105 4.65 -33.89 12.23
N GLY A 106 4.28 -34.19 13.47
CA GLY A 106 5.14 -34.90 14.40
C GLY A 106 4.60 -36.29 14.68
N SER A 107 5.33 -37.33 14.26
CA SER A 107 5.08 -38.71 14.71
C SER A 107 5.59 -38.98 16.13
N SER A 108 6.45 -38.08 16.65
CA SER A 108 7.02 -38.18 17.99
C SER A 108 6.65 -36.99 18.86
N ILE A 109 6.00 -37.28 19.98
CA ILE A 109 5.58 -36.29 21.00
C ILE A 109 6.78 -35.49 21.51
N SER A 110 7.96 -36.10 21.69
CA SER A 110 9.13 -35.39 22.23
C SER A 110 9.66 -34.33 21.26
N LEU A 111 9.72 -34.64 19.96
CA LEU A 111 10.15 -33.69 18.93
C LEU A 111 9.15 -32.55 18.78
N LEU A 112 7.84 -32.85 18.88
CA LEU A 112 6.79 -31.85 18.86
C LEU A 112 6.92 -30.88 20.04
N LEU A 113 7.15 -31.41 21.24
CA LEU A 113 7.36 -30.59 22.44
C LEU A 113 8.62 -29.73 22.36
N GLU A 114 9.73 -30.27 21.83
CA GLU A 114 10.93 -29.47 21.60
C GLU A 114 10.72 -28.37 20.57
N LYS A 115 9.87 -28.60 19.56
CA LYS A 115 9.49 -27.60 18.57
C LYS A 115 8.61 -26.51 19.18
N ILE A 116 7.56 -26.91 19.90
CA ILE A 116 6.68 -26.00 20.64
C ILE A 116 7.49 -25.12 21.59
N GLN A 117 8.40 -25.74 22.37
CA GLN A 117 9.22 -25.01 23.31
C GLN A 117 10.14 -24.01 22.59
N ARG A 118 10.78 -24.39 21.48
CA ARG A 118 11.60 -23.47 20.68
C ARG A 118 10.79 -22.30 20.10
N ASP A 119 9.57 -22.56 19.64
CA ASP A 119 8.72 -21.54 19.06
C ASP A 119 8.20 -20.57 20.14
N ILE A 120 7.78 -21.10 21.31
CA ILE A 120 7.46 -20.29 22.49
C ILE A 120 8.67 -19.48 22.95
N ASP A 121 9.82 -20.13 23.11
CA ASP A 121 11.06 -19.47 23.52
C ASP A 121 11.47 -18.39 22.51
N SER A 122 11.22 -18.57 21.21
CA SER A 122 11.50 -17.55 20.20
C SER A 122 10.60 -16.32 20.31
N ILE A 123 9.37 -16.45 20.83
CA ILE A 123 8.48 -15.31 21.12
C ILE A 123 8.89 -14.65 22.44
N MET A 124 9.23 -15.46 23.44
CA MET A 124 9.60 -14.98 24.78
C MET A 124 11.03 -14.43 24.85
N GLN A 125 11.90 -14.81 23.90
CA GLN A 125 13.25 -14.27 23.77
C GLN A 125 13.18 -12.81 23.35
N ARG A 126 13.93 -11.98 24.08
CA ARG A 126 13.96 -10.52 23.89
C ARG A 126 14.17 -10.15 22.41
N PRO A 127 13.41 -9.18 21.88
CA PRO A 127 13.64 -8.70 20.53
C PRO A 127 15.07 -8.15 20.40
N SER A 128 15.69 -8.41 19.24
CA SER A 128 16.95 -7.77 18.86
C SER A 128 16.72 -6.26 18.77
N ARG A 129 17.15 -5.53 19.79
CA ARG A 129 17.20 -4.06 19.78
C ARG A 129 18.05 -3.62 18.59
N TRP A 130 17.52 -2.70 17.78
CA TRP A 130 18.01 -1.94 16.60
C TRP A 130 19.36 -2.26 15.91
N SER A 131 20.35 -2.85 16.59
CA SER A 131 21.60 -3.40 16.06
C SER A 131 21.47 -4.39 14.88
N ARG A 132 20.26 -4.92 14.60
CA ARG A 132 19.92 -5.68 13.35
C ARG A 132 18.97 -4.92 12.42
N SER A 133 18.92 -3.59 12.51
CA SER A 133 18.11 -2.67 11.72
C SER A 133 18.16 -2.95 10.22
N LYS A 134 19.31 -3.32 9.67
CA LYS A 134 19.40 -3.71 8.27
C LYS A 134 18.57 -4.95 7.94
N ALA A 135 18.50 -5.95 8.82
CA ALA A 135 17.72 -7.16 8.58
C ALA A 135 16.22 -6.92 8.72
N LEU A 136 15.77 -6.22 9.78
CA LEU A 136 14.36 -5.87 9.94
C LEU A 136 13.89 -4.90 8.85
N LEU A 137 14.74 -3.92 8.49
CA LEU A 137 14.49 -3.05 7.35
C LEU A 137 14.37 -3.92 6.11
N THR A 138 15.37 -4.74 5.79
CA THR A 138 15.34 -5.63 4.61
C THR A 138 14.14 -6.57 4.63
N GLU A 139 13.64 -7.04 5.78
CA GLU A 139 12.43 -7.88 5.84
C GLU A 139 11.14 -7.08 5.57
N LEU A 140 11.08 -5.83 6.03
CA LEU A 140 10.00 -4.89 5.73
C LEU A 140 10.13 -4.23 4.34
N THR A 141 11.35 -4.12 3.82
CA THR A 141 11.78 -3.43 2.58
C THR A 141 12.32 -4.37 1.52
N LEU A 142 12.23 -5.69 1.65
CA LEU A 142 12.40 -6.67 0.55
C LEU A 142 11.31 -6.50 -0.53
N GLN A 143 10.52 -5.44 -0.41
CA GLN A 143 9.53 -4.90 -1.33
C GLN A 143 9.98 -3.62 -2.06
N THR A 144 11.17 -3.09 -1.77
CA THR A 144 11.80 -1.98 -2.50
C THR A 144 13.21 -2.40 -2.92
N SER A 145 13.51 -2.20 -4.20
CA SER A 145 14.75 -2.60 -4.88
C SER A 145 16.00 -2.31 -4.06
N GLN A 146 16.74 -3.37 -3.75
CA GLN A 146 18.08 -3.32 -3.20
C GLN A 146 19.03 -2.68 -4.24
N THR A 147 19.44 -1.42 -4.06
CA THR A 147 20.81 -0.99 -4.42
C THR A 147 21.22 0.37 -3.84
N ASP A 148 20.32 1.33 -3.60
CA ASP A 148 20.74 2.72 -3.25
C ASP A 148 20.33 3.23 -1.86
N LEU A 149 19.92 2.34 -0.95
CA LEU A 149 19.59 2.71 0.45
C LEU A 149 20.75 3.41 1.18
N LEU A 150 22.01 3.17 0.80
CA LEU A 150 23.18 3.78 1.42
C LEU A 150 23.52 5.18 0.86
N THR A 151 23.04 5.53 -0.33
CA THR A 151 23.29 6.84 -0.96
C THR A 151 22.24 7.86 -0.55
N SER A 152 20.96 7.48 -0.42
CA SER A 152 19.88 8.38 0.04
C SER A 152 19.94 8.76 1.52
N ILE A 153 20.62 7.97 2.38
CA ILE A 153 20.86 8.33 3.79
C ILE A 153 21.71 9.61 3.91
N LYS A 154 22.50 9.96 2.89
CA LYS A 154 23.32 11.19 2.87
C LYS A 154 22.56 12.43 2.42
N GLU A 155 21.43 12.28 1.73
CA GLU A 155 20.63 13.39 1.20
C GLU A 155 19.26 13.41 1.89
N MET A 156 19.25 13.72 3.19
CA MET A 156 18.05 13.77 4.01
C MET A 156 17.19 15.01 3.71
N PRO A 157 15.85 14.91 3.70
CA PRO A 157 14.98 16.09 3.77
C PRO A 157 15.17 16.79 5.12
N LYS A 158 15.31 18.12 5.08
CA LYS A 158 15.57 18.97 6.26
C LYS A 158 14.37 19.08 7.21
N GLU A 159 13.17 18.69 6.77
CA GLU A 159 11.89 18.97 7.47
C GLU A 159 11.65 18.07 8.70
N ASP A 160 12.17 16.84 8.73
CA ASP A 160 11.98 15.89 9.85
C ASP A 160 12.76 16.23 11.14
N VAL A 161 13.65 17.23 11.08
CA VAL A 161 14.52 17.63 12.20
C VAL A 161 13.72 18.12 13.41
N ASN A 162 12.54 18.71 13.20
CA ASN A 162 11.77 19.35 14.27
C ASN A 162 11.02 18.36 15.18
N MET A 163 10.93 17.08 14.81
CA MET A 163 10.11 16.07 15.52
C MET A 163 10.93 15.12 16.40
N LEU A 164 12.27 15.28 16.41
CA LEU A 164 13.20 14.42 17.15
C LEU A 164 14.15 15.26 18.02
N ARG A 165 14.27 14.88 19.30
CA ARG A 165 15.23 15.50 20.21
C ARG A 165 16.00 14.45 20.99
N ILE A 166 17.26 14.73 21.24
CA ILE A 166 18.08 13.94 22.17
C ILE A 166 18.04 14.66 23.50
N VAL A 167 17.67 13.94 24.56
CA VAL A 167 17.71 14.45 25.92
C VAL A 167 18.79 13.72 26.66
N THR A 168 19.65 14.45 27.36
CA THR A 168 20.66 13.86 28.23
C THR A 168 20.35 14.24 29.68
N LEU A 169 20.22 13.24 30.55
CA LEU A 169 20.03 13.41 31.97
C LEU A 169 21.29 12.94 32.71
N PHE A 170 21.99 13.88 33.35
CA PHE A 170 23.22 13.60 34.11
C PHE A 170 23.03 13.91 35.60
N PHE A 171 23.44 12.97 36.45
CA PHE A 171 23.61 13.22 37.88
C PHE A 171 25.10 13.55 38.13
N GLY A 172 25.44 14.85 38.26
CA GLY A 172 26.80 15.28 38.66
C GLY A 172 27.67 15.92 37.57
N THR A 173 28.99 15.72 37.65
CA THR A 173 30.02 16.49 36.91
C THR A 173 30.53 15.86 35.61
N HIS A 174 29.82 14.86 35.06
CA HIS A 174 30.23 14.18 33.83
C HIS A 174 30.16 15.11 32.62
N ARG A 175 31.12 14.91 31.70
CA ARG A 175 31.39 15.85 30.60
C ARG A 175 30.35 15.76 29.49
N LEU A 176 29.94 16.95 29.04
CA LEU A 176 29.10 17.20 27.88
C LEU A 176 29.54 16.40 26.64
N PHE A 177 28.55 15.81 25.97
CA PHE A 177 28.69 15.27 24.62
C PHE A 177 28.95 16.44 23.64
N SER A 178 30.19 16.93 23.60
CA SER A 178 30.58 18.07 22.75
C SER A 178 30.82 17.65 21.29
N ARG A 179 29.80 17.07 20.65
CA ARG A 179 29.78 16.91 19.19
C ARG A 179 28.43 17.31 18.63
N SER A 180 28.42 18.46 18.00
CA SER A 180 27.33 18.95 17.17
C SER A 180 27.14 18.01 15.98
N GLN A 181 26.22 17.05 16.08
CA GLN A 181 25.50 16.63 14.90
C GLN A 181 24.70 17.86 14.45
N SER A 182 25.09 18.47 13.34
CA SER A 182 24.68 19.83 12.91
C SER A 182 23.18 20.05 12.71
N HIS A 183 22.33 19.04 12.97
CA HIS A 183 20.92 19.03 12.63
C HIS A 183 20.01 18.34 13.67
N ILE A 184 20.45 18.06 14.90
CA ILE A 184 19.56 17.50 15.96
C ILE A 184 19.74 18.32 17.24
N LYS A 185 18.63 18.76 17.84
CA LYS A 185 18.65 19.51 19.11
C LYS A 185 18.93 18.54 20.26
N ILE A 186 19.92 18.90 21.07
CA ILE A 186 20.29 18.17 22.29
C ILE A 186 19.88 19.06 23.47
N ASP A 187 18.99 18.56 24.32
CA ASP A 187 18.55 19.21 25.54
C ASP A 187 19.21 18.49 26.75
N GLU A 188 19.89 19.24 27.61
CA GLU A 188 20.64 18.68 28.75
C GLU A 188 19.97 19.06 30.06
N PHE A 189 19.80 18.08 30.95
CA PHE A 189 19.19 18.27 32.27
C PHE A 189 20.05 17.63 33.36
N ASN A 190 20.04 18.27 34.52
CA ASN A 190 20.64 17.74 35.76
C ASN A 190 19.59 17.46 36.85
N ASP A 191 18.31 17.74 36.56
CA ASP A 191 17.17 17.57 37.45
C ASP A 191 16.08 16.73 36.76
N LEU A 192 15.61 15.70 37.45
CA LEU A 192 14.64 14.74 36.91
C LEU A 192 13.27 15.40 36.65
N ASP A 193 12.79 16.24 37.57
CA ASP A 193 11.49 16.89 37.45
C ASP A 193 11.46 17.95 36.34
N GLU A 194 12.56 18.66 36.13
CA GLU A 194 12.74 19.56 34.99
C GLU A 194 12.73 18.81 33.66
N CYS A 195 13.44 17.67 33.59
CA CYS A 195 13.46 16.80 32.41
C CYS A 195 12.06 16.28 32.06
N ILE A 196 11.33 15.73 33.04
CA ILE A 196 9.96 15.22 32.85
C ILE A 196 9.02 16.35 32.40
N ARG A 197 9.10 17.54 32.98
CA ARG A 197 8.29 18.69 32.55
C ARG A 197 8.60 19.13 31.12
N SER A 198 9.88 19.15 30.72
CA SER A 198 10.26 19.49 29.35
C SER A 198 9.77 18.45 28.34
N ILE A 199 9.83 17.17 28.69
CA ILE A 199 9.36 16.10 27.81
C ILE A 199 7.83 16.13 27.70
N THR A 200 7.11 16.30 28.82
CA THR A 200 5.63 16.28 28.85
C THR A 200 5.00 17.51 28.18
N THR A 201 5.70 18.65 28.13
CA THR A 201 5.20 19.87 27.46
C THR A 201 5.20 19.78 25.93
N GLU A 202 6.05 18.93 25.35
CA GLU A 202 6.19 18.77 23.90
C GLU A 202 5.72 17.39 23.42
N THR A 203 4.40 17.19 23.41
CA THR A 203 3.78 15.90 23.07
C THR A 203 3.95 15.46 21.61
N SER A 204 4.28 16.38 20.70
CA SER A 204 4.49 16.09 19.28
C SER A 204 5.90 15.57 18.96
N ILE A 205 6.85 15.68 19.90
CA ILE A 205 8.26 15.34 19.69
C ILE A 205 8.57 13.97 20.28
N ASN A 206 9.39 13.18 19.59
CA ASN A 206 9.89 11.90 20.11
C ASN A 206 11.31 12.08 20.64
N PHE A 207 11.54 11.56 21.84
CA PHE A 207 12.77 11.76 22.58
C PHE A 207 13.63 10.49 22.60
N PHE A 208 14.92 10.67 22.32
CA PHE A 208 15.97 9.69 22.60
C PHE A 208 16.66 10.13 23.88
N LEU A 209 16.55 9.36 24.94
CA LEU A 209 17.04 9.74 26.26
C LEU A 209 18.37 9.05 26.56
N ILE A 210 19.36 9.79 27.00
CA ILE A 210 20.63 9.25 27.52
C ILE A 210 20.65 9.52 29.02
N ILE A 211 20.89 8.48 29.82
CA ILE A 211 20.94 8.55 31.27
C ILE A 211 22.32 8.11 31.74
N SER A 212 22.98 8.96 32.52
CA SER A 212 24.16 8.56 33.31
C SER A 212 23.70 8.08 34.67
N ILE A 213 23.94 6.81 35.00
CA ILE A 213 23.52 6.26 36.30
C ILE A 213 24.63 6.54 37.32
N ASP A 214 24.48 7.65 38.02
CA ASP A 214 25.14 7.92 39.30
C ASP A 214 24.04 8.39 40.30
N GLY A 215 23.22 7.44 40.76
CA GLY A 215 22.31 7.59 41.91
C GLY A 215 20.98 8.33 41.68
N SER A 216 19.91 7.58 41.35
CA SER A 216 18.55 7.85 41.87
C SER A 216 17.61 6.66 41.64
N ASP A 217 16.70 6.41 42.60
CA ASP A 217 15.73 5.30 42.56
C ASP A 217 14.44 5.65 41.76
N ASP A 218 14.24 6.90 41.34
CA ASP A 218 12.95 7.41 40.77
C ASP A 218 12.88 7.47 39.23
N MET A 219 13.83 6.83 38.52
CA MET A 219 13.90 6.88 37.04
C MET A 219 12.76 6.15 36.32
N TYR A 220 11.99 5.31 37.03
CA TYR A 220 10.85 4.58 36.44
C TYR A 220 9.78 5.51 35.87
N SER A 221 9.61 6.69 36.45
CA SER A 221 8.70 7.73 35.96
C SER A 221 8.97 8.16 34.51
N LEU A 222 10.24 8.17 34.07
CA LEU A 222 10.60 8.46 32.68
C LEU A 222 10.15 7.34 31.74
N PHE A 223 10.24 6.10 32.20
CA PHE A 223 9.86 4.95 31.39
C PHE A 223 8.35 4.88 31.11
N GLU A 224 7.51 5.55 31.91
CA GLU A 224 6.07 5.66 31.68
C GLU A 224 5.70 6.67 30.58
N LEU A 225 6.62 7.55 30.15
CA LEU A 225 6.32 8.62 29.19
C LEU A 225 6.27 8.11 27.74
N ASP A 226 5.11 8.20 27.09
CA ASP A 226 4.85 7.67 25.73
C ASP A 226 5.71 8.28 24.62
N ASN A 227 6.18 9.52 24.81
CA ASN A 227 7.00 10.22 23.84
C ASN A 227 8.50 9.93 23.97
N ILE A 228 8.91 9.10 24.93
CA ILE A 228 10.27 8.54 25.00
C ILE A 228 10.34 7.29 24.14
N HIS A 229 11.10 7.41 23.06
CA HIS A 229 11.25 6.36 22.07
C HIS A 229 12.27 5.29 22.50
N ALA A 230 13.45 5.73 22.94
CA ALA A 230 14.53 4.83 23.36
C ALA A 230 15.38 5.49 24.46
N VAL A 231 15.87 4.68 25.40
CA VAL A 231 16.70 5.10 26.53
C VAL A 231 18.06 4.41 26.46
N TYR A 232 19.14 5.17 26.58
CA TYR A 232 20.50 4.66 26.53
C TYR A 232 21.16 4.96 27.87
N ILE A 233 21.78 3.95 28.44
CA ILE A 233 22.40 4.07 29.75
C ILE A 233 23.90 4.10 29.57
N ILE A 234 24.56 5.09 30.16
CA ILE A 234 26.01 5.11 30.28
C ILE A 234 26.41 4.79 31.73
N SER A 235 27.34 3.84 31.89
CA SER A 235 27.88 3.43 33.18
C SER A 235 29.38 3.23 33.09
N ASN A 236 30.13 3.78 34.05
CA ASN A 236 31.60 3.71 34.09
C ASN A 236 32.16 2.37 34.61
N GLY A 237 31.36 1.31 34.63
CA GLY A 237 31.88 -0.07 34.77
C GLY A 237 31.53 -0.80 36.07
N ASP A 238 30.87 -0.18 37.03
CA ASP A 238 30.28 -0.90 38.17
C ASP A 238 28.86 -1.37 37.78
N TYR A 239 28.79 -2.58 37.21
CA TYR A 239 27.52 -3.27 36.94
C TYR A 239 26.84 -3.60 38.27
N ASP A 240 25.95 -2.72 38.72
CA ASP A 240 25.15 -2.88 39.93
C ASP A 240 23.85 -3.67 39.65
N GLU A 241 23.24 -4.30 40.67
CA GLU A 241 21.96 -5.03 40.54
C GLU A 241 20.84 -4.13 39.98
N GLN A 242 20.94 -2.81 40.22
CA GLN A 242 20.05 -1.81 39.66
C GLN A 242 20.17 -1.69 38.13
N ILE A 243 21.39 -1.74 37.58
CA ILE A 243 21.61 -1.70 36.13
C ILE A 243 21.07 -2.97 35.49
N GLU A 244 21.25 -4.14 36.11
CA GLU A 244 20.66 -5.38 35.62
C GLU A 244 19.14 -5.26 35.55
N THR A 245 18.50 -4.74 36.59
CA THR A 245 17.04 -4.56 36.65
C THR A 245 16.53 -3.58 35.59
N ILE A 246 17.17 -2.41 35.46
CA ILE A 246 16.78 -1.37 34.49
C ILE A 246 17.08 -1.82 33.06
N SER A 247 18.16 -2.58 32.82
CA SER A 247 18.54 -3.04 31.48
C SER A 247 17.47 -3.91 30.82
N ILE A 248 16.60 -4.53 31.63
CA ILE A 248 15.51 -5.38 31.14
C ILE A 248 14.34 -4.54 30.63
N HIS A 249 14.23 -3.26 31.02
CA HIS A 249 13.12 -2.41 30.65
C HIS A 249 12.99 -2.27 29.11
N PRO A 250 11.77 -2.36 28.53
CA PRO A 250 11.57 -2.36 27.07
C PRO A 250 12.10 -1.10 26.36
N LYS A 251 11.96 0.06 26.99
CA LYS A 251 12.42 1.35 26.42
C LYS A 251 13.94 1.49 26.42
N VAL A 252 14.69 0.70 27.19
CA VAL A 252 16.15 0.80 27.22
C VAL A 252 16.71 0.16 25.95
N SER A 253 17.50 0.87 25.15
CA SER A 253 18.18 0.35 23.95
C SER A 253 19.47 -0.39 24.33
N GLY A 254 20.23 0.11 25.31
CA GLY A 254 21.45 -0.55 25.77
C GLY A 254 22.10 0.12 26.96
N VAL A 255 23.07 -0.59 27.54
CA VAL A 255 23.98 -0.10 28.57
C VAL A 255 25.38 -0.08 27.97
N PHE A 256 26.05 1.06 28.06
CA PHE A 256 27.33 1.32 27.40
C PHE A 256 28.37 1.76 28.42
N GLY A 257 29.59 1.22 28.27
CA GLY A 257 30.76 1.62 29.07
C GLY A 257 31.65 2.65 28.39
N LEU A 258 31.47 2.86 27.08
CA LEU A 258 32.25 3.79 26.26
C LEU A 258 31.32 4.72 25.50
N ASP A 259 31.66 6.01 25.47
CA ASP A 259 30.91 7.04 24.73
C ASP A 259 30.84 6.74 23.22
N GLU A 260 31.89 6.15 22.65
CA GLU A 260 31.99 5.86 21.21
C GLU A 260 30.95 4.81 20.78
N ASP A 261 30.81 3.74 21.56
CA ASP A 261 29.85 2.65 21.30
C ASP A 261 28.40 3.14 21.43
N LEU A 262 28.14 3.96 22.46
CA LEU A 262 26.86 4.63 22.65
C LEU A 262 26.50 5.49 21.44
N LEU A 263 27.44 6.33 20.99
CA LEU A 263 27.20 7.24 19.87
C LEU A 263 26.96 6.48 18.56
N GLU A 264 27.72 5.42 18.31
CA GLU A 264 27.54 4.60 17.12
C GLU A 264 26.15 3.95 17.11
N GLN A 265 25.74 3.36 18.22
CA GLN A 265 24.42 2.73 18.34
C GLN A 265 23.29 3.76 18.24
N LEU A 266 23.38 4.86 18.99
CA LEU A 266 22.41 5.95 18.94
C LEU A 266 22.25 6.52 17.51
N THR A 267 23.36 6.70 16.79
CA THR A 267 23.33 7.20 15.42
C THR A 267 22.62 6.23 14.48
N ARG A 268 22.88 4.92 14.61
CA ARG A 268 22.17 3.88 13.84
C ARG A 268 20.67 3.89 14.12
N ASP A 269 20.30 4.05 15.38
CA ASP A 269 18.91 3.97 15.83
C ASP A 269 18.12 5.20 15.36
N ILE A 270 18.69 6.40 15.51
CA ILE A 270 18.10 7.63 14.96
C ILE A 270 17.96 7.53 13.44
N CYS A 271 18.97 7.03 12.73
CA CYS A 271 18.91 6.89 11.27
C CYS A 271 17.78 5.96 10.84
N PHE A 272 17.63 4.80 11.49
CA PHE A 272 16.55 3.87 11.18
C PHE A 272 15.19 4.46 11.53
N TYR A 273 15.04 5.14 12.67
CA TYR A 273 13.77 5.70 13.11
C TYR A 273 13.23 6.71 12.10
N ARG A 274 14.11 7.60 11.64
CA ARG A 274 13.80 8.58 10.59
C ARG A 274 13.48 7.89 9.27
N HIS A 275 14.30 6.92 8.87
CA HIS A 275 14.09 6.20 7.62
C HIS A 275 12.73 5.48 7.57
N MET A 276 12.31 4.86 8.68
CA MET A 276 11.02 4.17 8.78
C MET A 276 9.83 5.12 8.70
N ARG A 277 9.95 6.34 9.24
CA ARG A 277 8.92 7.38 9.09
C ARG A 277 8.81 7.88 7.65
N VAL A 278 9.94 8.10 6.98
CA VAL A 278 9.96 8.50 5.56
C VAL A 278 9.45 7.37 4.65
N CYS A 279 9.78 6.11 4.97
CA CYS A 279 9.42 4.94 4.17
C CYS A 279 8.10 4.28 4.59
N THR A 280 7.31 4.90 5.47
CA THR A 280 5.96 4.41 5.76
C THR A 280 5.16 4.50 4.46
N PRO A 281 4.75 3.37 3.85
CA PRO A 281 4.14 3.41 2.54
C PRO A 281 2.82 4.17 2.62
N THR A 282 2.63 5.15 1.72
CA THR A 282 1.35 5.85 1.61
C THR A 282 0.28 4.84 1.19
N MET A 283 -0.79 4.77 1.99
CA MET A 283 -1.95 3.93 1.70
C MET A 283 -3.06 4.83 1.16
N ASN A 284 -3.64 4.44 0.03
CA ASN A 284 -4.83 5.12 -0.48
C ASN A 284 -6.05 4.37 0.04
N ILE A 285 -6.73 4.98 1.00
CA ILE A 285 -7.97 4.44 1.56
C ILE A 285 -9.15 5.18 0.92
N PHE A 286 -9.86 4.53 0.00
CA PHE A 286 -11.05 5.08 -0.65
C PHE A 286 -12.27 4.79 0.21
N GLN A 287 -12.88 5.86 0.73
CA GLN A 287 -14.22 5.77 1.28
C GLN A 287 -15.21 5.66 0.12
N ILE A 288 -16.03 4.62 0.15
CA ILE A 288 -17.01 4.38 -0.91
C ILE A 288 -18.39 4.32 -0.29
N GLU A 289 -19.20 5.31 -0.65
CA GLU A 289 -20.63 5.27 -0.42
C GLU A 289 -21.32 4.79 -1.69
N SER A 290 -22.24 3.82 -1.58
CA SER A 290 -23.07 3.36 -2.70
C SER A 290 -22.33 2.85 -3.96
N ASN A 291 -21.08 2.42 -3.84
CA ASN A 291 -20.20 1.97 -4.94
C ASN A 291 -19.70 3.06 -5.90
N ILE A 292 -19.81 4.34 -5.52
CA ILE A 292 -19.33 5.48 -6.30
C ILE A 292 -18.16 6.12 -5.53
N ILE A 293 -17.11 6.53 -6.23
CA ILE A 293 -16.10 7.41 -5.62
C ILE A 293 -16.66 8.82 -5.68
N ASP A 294 -16.88 9.40 -4.50
CA ASP A 294 -17.27 10.80 -4.37
C ASP A 294 -16.07 11.62 -3.86
N ASN A 295 -15.76 12.71 -4.56
CA ASN A 295 -14.68 13.67 -4.26
C ASN A 295 -13.37 13.04 -3.75
N PRO A 296 -12.64 12.30 -4.61
CA PRO A 296 -11.38 11.69 -4.19
C PRO A 296 -10.35 12.76 -3.79
N ASP A 297 -9.55 12.47 -2.76
CA ASP A 297 -8.45 13.34 -2.37
C ASP A 297 -7.31 13.33 -3.40
N GLU A 298 -6.31 14.20 -3.20
CA GLU A 298 -5.20 14.35 -4.13
C GLU A 298 -4.37 13.06 -4.32
N GLN A 299 -4.19 12.26 -3.26
CA GLN A 299 -3.42 11.01 -3.32
C GLN A 299 -4.20 9.93 -4.09
N GLN A 300 -5.50 9.84 -3.84
CA GLN A 300 -6.44 8.99 -4.55
C GLN A 300 -6.53 9.38 -6.04
N ILE A 301 -6.61 10.67 -6.36
CA ILE A 301 -6.58 11.17 -7.75
C ILE A 301 -5.27 10.77 -8.43
N ASN A 302 -4.12 11.00 -7.79
CA ASN A 302 -2.82 10.63 -8.34
C ASN A 302 -2.72 9.13 -8.65
N PHE A 303 -3.25 8.30 -7.75
CA PHE A 303 -3.33 6.87 -7.96
C PHE A 303 -4.23 6.48 -9.15
N LEU A 304 -5.42 7.06 -9.26
CA LEU A 304 -6.33 6.80 -10.38
C LEU A 304 -5.73 7.23 -11.71
N CYS A 305 -5.11 8.41 -11.77
CA CYS A 305 -4.35 8.89 -12.92
C CYS A 305 -3.28 7.89 -13.36
N PHE A 306 -2.50 7.35 -12.41
CA PHE A 306 -1.50 6.34 -12.69
C PHE A 306 -2.11 5.04 -13.21
N GLN A 307 -3.21 4.57 -12.61
CA GLN A 307 -3.87 3.34 -13.06
C GLN A 307 -4.37 3.46 -14.50
N LEU A 308 -5.04 4.57 -14.82
CA LEU A 308 -5.56 4.85 -16.16
C LEU A 308 -4.40 4.96 -17.17
N PHE A 309 -3.27 5.55 -16.77
CA PHE A 309 -2.07 5.60 -17.62
C PHE A 309 -1.50 4.20 -17.88
N SER A 310 -1.46 3.35 -16.85
CA SER A 310 -1.00 1.96 -17.00
C SER A 310 -1.86 1.17 -17.98
N ASP A 311 -3.17 1.42 -18.04
CA ASP A 311 -4.07 0.74 -18.98
C ASP A 311 -3.81 1.12 -20.43
N ILE A 312 -3.50 2.39 -20.71
CA ILE A 312 -3.26 2.88 -22.09
C ILE A 312 -1.83 2.64 -22.57
N LEU A 313 -0.93 2.25 -21.67
CA LEU A 313 0.48 2.09 -21.94
C LEU A 313 0.78 1.14 -23.13
N PRO A 314 0.05 0.01 -23.31
CA PRO A 314 0.19 -0.85 -24.49
C PRO A 314 -0.33 -0.21 -25.80
N GLU A 315 -1.24 0.76 -25.71
CA GLU A 315 -1.86 1.42 -26.87
C GLU A 315 -1.07 2.64 -27.38
N LEU A 316 -0.01 3.05 -26.67
CA LEU A 316 0.77 4.24 -27.04
C LEU A 316 1.34 4.10 -28.47
N PRO A 317 1.21 5.16 -29.30
CA PRO A 317 1.74 5.18 -30.67
C PRO A 317 3.18 4.71 -30.77
N THR A 318 3.45 3.79 -31.70
CA THR A 318 4.81 3.32 -31.97
C THR A 318 5.73 4.45 -32.46
N GLN A 319 5.16 5.54 -33.00
CA GLN A 319 5.89 6.73 -33.43
C GLN A 319 6.40 7.62 -32.28
N LEU A 320 6.01 7.37 -31.02
CA LEU A 320 6.55 8.02 -29.82
C LEU A 320 7.99 7.53 -29.51
N GLY A 321 8.85 7.37 -30.51
CA GLY A 321 10.25 6.96 -30.34
C GLY A 321 10.65 5.75 -31.18
N ALA A 322 11.69 5.93 -32.01
CA ALA A 322 12.26 4.88 -32.85
C ALA A 322 13.11 3.87 -32.04
N THR A 323 13.60 4.27 -30.87
CA THR A 323 14.39 3.42 -29.96
C THR A 323 13.68 3.23 -28.61
N ALA A 324 14.03 2.15 -27.90
CA ALA A 324 13.51 1.89 -26.55
C ALA A 324 13.81 3.04 -25.56
N GLU A 325 14.98 3.69 -25.72
CA GLU A 325 15.39 4.86 -24.95
C GLU A 325 14.44 6.05 -25.13
N GLN A 326 14.10 6.38 -26.38
CA GLN A 326 13.14 7.46 -26.67
C GLN A 326 11.78 7.15 -26.06
N LYS A 327 11.26 5.93 -26.27
CA LYS A 327 9.97 5.50 -25.71
C LYS A 327 9.92 5.67 -24.19
N ALA A 328 11.00 5.32 -23.51
CA ALA A 328 11.09 5.47 -22.06
C ALA A 328 11.18 6.92 -21.60
N GLU A 329 11.86 7.78 -22.34
CA GLU A 329 11.87 9.22 -22.08
C GLU A 329 10.45 9.79 -22.17
N HIS A 330 9.69 9.41 -23.20
CA HIS A 330 8.29 9.80 -23.37
C HIS A 330 7.42 9.29 -22.20
N ILE A 331 7.56 8.02 -21.80
CA ILE A 331 6.82 7.44 -20.67
C ILE A 331 7.21 8.13 -19.35
N SER A 332 8.49 8.37 -19.11
CA SER A 332 8.96 9.09 -17.93
C SER A 332 8.39 10.50 -17.87
N ARG A 333 8.32 11.18 -19.02
CA ARG A 333 7.72 12.51 -19.10
C ARG A 333 6.24 12.45 -18.74
N PHE A 334 5.48 11.50 -19.30
CA PHE A 334 4.08 11.33 -18.93
C PHE A 334 3.89 11.03 -17.45
N LEU A 335 4.70 10.14 -16.86
CA LEU A 335 4.65 9.89 -15.41
C LEU A 335 4.95 11.15 -14.59
N SER A 336 5.88 11.99 -15.03
CA SER A 336 6.17 13.27 -14.38
C SER A 336 5.02 14.27 -14.45
N LEU A 337 4.17 14.21 -15.49
CA LEU A 337 2.97 15.04 -15.60
C LEU A 337 1.87 14.61 -14.63
N LEU A 338 1.81 13.31 -14.32
CA LEU A 338 0.77 12.73 -13.46
C LEU A 338 1.08 12.94 -11.97
N ILE A 339 2.35 13.08 -11.60
CA ILE A 339 2.83 13.06 -10.21
C ILE A 339 3.45 14.42 -9.85
N ASP A 340 2.75 15.21 -9.02
CA ASP A 340 3.42 16.24 -8.22
C ASP A 340 4.23 15.54 -7.12
N ALA A 341 5.49 15.26 -7.43
CA ALA A 341 6.63 14.91 -6.56
C ALA A 341 6.51 13.86 -5.42
N ASN A 342 5.35 13.43 -4.92
CA ASN A 342 5.22 12.82 -3.59
C ASN A 342 4.72 11.37 -3.53
N MET A 343 4.53 10.68 -4.66
CA MET A 343 4.31 9.23 -4.62
C MET A 343 5.65 8.51 -4.65
N ASN A 344 5.90 7.63 -3.66
CA ASN A 344 7.06 6.74 -3.52
C ASN A 344 7.38 5.87 -4.76
N ILE A 345 6.54 5.90 -5.79
CA ILE A 345 6.87 5.51 -7.17
C ILE A 345 8.17 6.20 -7.62
N ASN A 346 8.36 7.48 -7.27
CA ASN A 346 9.59 8.22 -7.54
C ASN A 346 10.83 7.62 -6.87
N HIS A 347 10.77 6.89 -5.75
CA HIS A 347 11.97 6.23 -5.23
C HIS A 347 12.40 5.06 -6.14
N LEU A 348 11.46 4.31 -6.71
CA LEU A 348 11.74 3.28 -7.71
C LEU A 348 12.23 3.89 -9.03
N PHE A 349 11.67 5.03 -9.49
CA PHE A 349 12.04 5.63 -10.77
C PHE A 349 13.23 6.60 -10.72
N LYS A 350 13.49 7.29 -9.58
CA LYS A 350 14.70 8.10 -9.35
C LYS A 350 15.97 7.25 -9.18
N GLN A 351 15.83 5.94 -8.90
CA GLN A 351 16.94 4.98 -8.80
C GLN A 351 17.55 4.61 -10.15
N PHE A 352 16.94 5.00 -11.27
CA PHE A 352 17.43 4.66 -12.60
C PHE A 352 17.97 5.91 -13.29
N ASP A 353 19.27 5.94 -13.55
CA ASP A 353 19.86 6.87 -14.53
C ASP A 353 19.05 6.79 -15.83
N SER A 354 18.97 7.89 -16.60
CA SER A 354 18.20 7.93 -17.86
C SER A 354 18.57 6.79 -18.84
N SER A 355 19.82 6.31 -18.76
CA SER A 355 20.37 5.17 -19.50
C SER A 355 19.85 3.79 -19.05
N THR A 356 19.26 3.67 -17.87
CA THR A 356 18.68 2.44 -17.31
C THR A 356 17.16 2.49 -17.20
N LEU A 357 16.60 3.69 -17.11
CA LEU A 357 15.16 3.95 -17.03
C LEU A 357 14.38 3.26 -18.15
N HIS A 358 14.93 3.19 -19.36
CA HIS A 358 14.27 2.52 -20.48
C HIS A 358 14.19 1.00 -20.35
N LYS A 359 15.26 0.37 -19.87
CA LYS A 359 15.23 -1.05 -19.55
C LYS A 359 14.25 -1.28 -18.41
N SER A 360 14.23 -0.43 -17.39
CA SER A 360 13.32 -0.55 -16.26
C SER A 360 11.87 -0.33 -16.64
N VAL A 361 11.54 0.65 -17.49
CA VAL A 361 10.18 0.87 -17.99
C VAL A 361 9.71 -0.31 -18.84
N SER A 362 10.55 -0.83 -19.74
CA SER A 362 10.21 -2.02 -20.53
C SER A 362 10.09 -3.27 -19.66
N HIS A 363 10.99 -3.47 -18.68
CA HIS A 363 10.86 -4.56 -17.73
C HIS A 363 9.65 -4.40 -16.82
N LEU A 364 9.28 -3.19 -16.40
CA LEU A 364 8.08 -2.91 -15.61
C LEU A 364 6.83 -3.10 -16.45
N GLN A 365 6.83 -2.74 -17.73
CA GLN A 365 5.77 -3.03 -18.67
C GLN A 365 5.61 -4.53 -18.85
N GLU A 366 6.69 -5.25 -19.16
CA GLU A 366 6.66 -6.71 -19.28
C GLU A 366 6.28 -7.37 -17.96
N PHE A 367 6.76 -6.88 -16.84
CA PHE A 367 6.45 -7.41 -15.52
C PHE A 367 5.00 -7.14 -15.15
N ASN A 368 4.50 -5.92 -15.34
CA ASN A 368 3.10 -5.59 -15.09
C ASN A 368 2.19 -6.35 -16.07
N GLN A 369 2.58 -6.53 -17.34
CA GLN A 369 1.86 -7.38 -18.28
C GLN A 369 1.88 -8.85 -17.85
N ARG A 370 2.99 -9.38 -17.34
CA ARG A 370 3.08 -10.75 -16.81
C ARG A 370 2.24 -10.93 -15.54
N VAL A 371 2.20 -9.92 -14.68
CA VAL A 371 1.43 -9.93 -13.42
C VAL A 371 -0.07 -9.75 -13.69
N MET A 372 -0.43 -8.88 -14.64
CA MET A 372 -1.81 -8.62 -15.05
C MET A 372 -2.33 -9.62 -16.10
N ALA A 373 -1.48 -10.48 -16.66
CA ALA A 373 -1.90 -11.53 -17.56
C ALA A 373 -2.83 -12.50 -16.81
N PRO A 374 -3.93 -12.96 -17.43
CA PRO A 374 -4.81 -13.94 -16.81
C PRO A 374 -3.98 -15.17 -16.43
N THR A 375 -4.04 -15.54 -15.16
CA THR A 375 -3.27 -16.65 -14.61
C THR A 375 -3.78 -17.96 -15.21
N ASN A 376 -3.00 -18.56 -16.12
CA ASN A 376 -3.20 -19.93 -16.61
C ASN A 376 -2.76 -20.96 -15.54
N THR A 377 -3.17 -20.78 -14.28
CA THR A 377 -2.87 -21.72 -13.20
C THR A 377 -4.09 -22.61 -12.98
N SER A 378 -3.87 -23.91 -13.07
CA SER A 378 -4.87 -24.98 -12.88
C SER A 378 -5.36 -25.15 -11.44
N ASP A 379 -4.92 -24.31 -10.50
CA ASP A 379 -5.28 -24.39 -9.09
C ASP A 379 -6.48 -23.47 -8.79
N SER A 380 -7.66 -24.08 -8.83
CA SER A 380 -8.98 -23.47 -8.67
C SER A 380 -9.36 -23.25 -7.19
N SER A 381 -8.47 -22.66 -6.39
CA SER A 381 -8.73 -22.43 -4.96
C SER A 381 -8.35 -21.02 -4.52
N SER A 382 -9.25 -20.38 -3.77
CA SER A 382 -8.96 -19.14 -3.04
C SER A 382 -7.72 -19.32 -2.16
N ILE A 383 -6.82 -18.34 -2.18
CA ILE A 383 -5.59 -18.39 -1.38
C ILE A 383 -5.59 -17.22 -0.40
N THR A 384 -5.18 -17.47 0.83
CA THR A 384 -4.90 -16.43 1.81
C THR A 384 -3.40 -16.17 1.88
N VAL A 385 -3.00 -14.90 1.80
CA VAL A 385 -1.60 -14.47 1.96
C VAL A 385 -1.48 -13.31 2.94
N TYR A 386 -0.27 -13.08 3.43
CA TYR A 386 0.00 -12.21 4.56
C TYR A 386 1.02 -11.13 4.21
N ARG A 387 0.82 -9.93 4.77
CA ARG A 387 1.72 -8.79 4.60
C ARG A 387 1.85 -8.00 5.89
N ALA A 388 3.09 -7.64 6.24
CA ALA A 388 3.34 -6.64 7.27
C ALA A 388 3.29 -5.25 6.63
N GLN A 389 2.53 -4.33 7.23
CA GLN A 389 2.38 -2.97 6.75
C GLN A 389 2.56 -1.98 7.90
N LEU A 390 3.55 -1.09 7.78
CA LEU A 390 3.68 0.07 8.66
C LEU A 390 2.60 1.09 8.29
N VAL A 391 2.01 1.70 9.32
CA VAL A 391 0.94 2.69 9.15
C VAL A 391 1.15 3.85 10.12
N SER A 392 0.65 5.03 9.76
CA SER A 392 0.58 6.12 10.74
C SER A 392 -0.55 5.89 11.74
N LYS A 393 -0.49 6.54 12.91
CA LYS A 393 -1.60 6.51 13.89
C LYS A 393 -2.91 7.02 13.28
N LYS A 394 -2.82 8.05 12.44
CA LYS A 394 -3.97 8.63 11.71
C LYS A 394 -4.59 7.61 10.74
N ASP A 395 -3.77 6.88 9.97
CA ASP A 395 -4.29 5.88 9.04
C ASP A 395 -4.95 4.71 9.78
N LEU A 396 -4.38 4.32 10.94
CA LEU A 396 -4.99 3.30 11.80
C LEU A 396 -6.38 3.74 12.29
N GLU A 397 -6.55 4.99 12.71
CA GLU A 397 -7.86 5.55 13.10
C GLU A 397 -8.85 5.51 11.92
N ILE A 398 -8.41 5.85 10.70
CA ILE A 398 -9.24 5.78 9.49
C ILE A 398 -9.68 4.33 9.22
N ILE A 399 -8.75 3.37 9.33
CA ILE A 399 -9.03 1.93 9.14
C ILE A 399 -10.06 1.43 10.15
N GLN A 400 -9.98 1.90 11.40
CA GLN A 400 -10.93 1.53 12.46
C GLN A 400 -12.33 2.14 12.26
N THR A 401 -12.40 3.34 11.69
CA THR A 401 -13.65 4.10 11.56
C THR A 401 -14.35 3.90 10.21
N SER A 402 -13.69 3.31 9.23
CA SER A 402 -14.20 3.16 7.86
C SER A 402 -14.37 1.68 7.44
N PRO A 403 -15.34 0.94 8.03
CA PRO A 403 -15.61 -0.44 7.61
C PRO A 403 -15.99 -0.48 6.13
N GLN A 404 -15.49 -1.46 5.38
CA GLN A 404 -15.68 -1.63 3.93
C GLN A 404 -15.01 -0.62 3.00
N ALA A 405 -14.19 0.30 3.49
CA ALA A 405 -13.36 1.14 2.62
C ALA A 405 -12.45 0.26 1.73
N LEU A 406 -12.02 0.82 0.59
CA LEU A 406 -11.03 0.15 -0.24
C LEU A 406 -9.64 0.63 0.10
N LEU A 407 -8.69 -0.30 0.08
CA LEU A 407 -7.27 -0.05 0.24
C LEU A 407 -6.57 -0.30 -1.10
N SER A 408 -5.76 0.66 -1.50
CA SER A 408 -4.70 0.46 -2.49
C SER A 408 -3.36 0.87 -1.92
N ILE A 409 -2.32 0.14 -2.32
CA ILE A 409 -0.94 0.54 -2.10
C ILE A 409 -0.39 0.92 -3.48
N PRO A 410 0.18 2.13 -3.66
CA PRO A 410 0.62 2.63 -4.96
C PRO A 410 1.92 1.99 -5.46
N THR A 411 2.22 0.78 -5.02
CA THR A 411 3.40 -0.02 -5.37
C THR A 411 2.96 -1.47 -5.60
N PHE A 412 3.83 -2.29 -6.21
CA PHE A 412 3.59 -3.74 -6.21
C PHE A 412 3.41 -4.22 -4.78
N ILE A 413 2.37 -5.02 -4.55
CA ILE A 413 2.12 -5.60 -3.25
C ILE A 413 2.83 -6.95 -3.24
N LEU A 414 3.81 -7.07 -2.37
CA LEU A 414 4.45 -8.34 -2.05
C LEU A 414 3.76 -8.91 -0.81
N ALA A 415 3.37 -10.18 -0.88
CA ALA A 415 2.78 -10.92 0.23
C ALA A 415 3.38 -12.33 0.33
N SER A 416 3.41 -12.87 1.54
CA SER A 416 3.95 -14.19 1.87
C SER A 416 2.80 -15.15 2.19
N ARG A 417 2.92 -16.42 1.82
CA ARG A 417 2.01 -17.50 2.25
C ARG A 417 2.21 -17.85 3.72
N SER A 418 3.39 -17.56 4.28
CA SER A 418 3.73 -17.80 5.68
C SER A 418 3.21 -16.73 6.63
N PHE A 419 2.08 -17.03 7.29
CA PHE A 419 1.57 -16.24 8.41
C PHE A 419 2.64 -16.01 9.49
N ARG A 420 3.36 -17.07 9.87
CA ARG A 420 4.35 -17.06 10.95
C ARG A 420 5.48 -16.05 10.70
N THR A 421 6.00 -16.03 9.47
CA THR A 421 7.09 -15.12 9.10
C THR A 421 6.63 -13.67 9.26
N ILE A 422 5.44 -13.36 8.75
CA ILE A 422 4.87 -12.01 8.81
C ILE A 422 4.50 -11.61 10.25
N ALA A 423 3.89 -12.50 11.04
CA ALA A 423 3.56 -12.25 12.43
C ALA A 423 4.81 -11.93 13.26
N SER A 424 5.91 -12.67 13.05
CA SER A 424 7.20 -12.40 13.71
C SER A 424 7.80 -11.04 13.31
N ILE A 425 7.64 -10.63 12.05
CA ILE A 425 8.06 -9.30 11.58
C ILE A 425 7.21 -8.20 12.26
N CYS A 426 5.88 -8.34 12.27
CA CYS A 426 4.99 -7.38 12.92
C CYS A 426 5.27 -7.26 14.42
N ARG A 427 5.47 -8.37 15.12
CA ARG A 427 5.75 -8.33 16.57
C ARG A 427 7.05 -7.60 16.88
N ARG A 428 8.13 -7.89 16.12
CA ARG A 428 9.38 -7.15 16.23
C ARG A 428 9.22 -5.66 15.92
N ALA A 429 8.36 -5.28 14.97
CA ALA A 429 8.08 -3.88 14.70
C ALA A 429 7.30 -3.21 15.86
N ALA A 430 6.27 -3.89 16.39
CA ALA A 430 5.49 -3.44 17.55
C ALA A 430 6.35 -3.28 18.81
N ASP A 431 7.27 -4.22 19.07
CA ASP A 431 8.25 -4.13 20.16
C ASP A 431 9.13 -2.88 20.09
N ASN A 432 9.33 -2.34 18.88
CA ASN A 432 10.05 -1.09 18.64
C ASN A 432 9.12 0.15 18.61
N GLN A 433 7.92 0.03 19.20
CA GLN A 433 6.90 1.09 19.28
C GLN A 433 6.42 1.61 17.91
N LEU A 434 6.59 0.82 16.85
CA LEU A 434 6.06 1.16 15.53
C LEU A 434 4.62 0.69 15.42
N THR A 435 3.78 1.50 14.76
CA THR A 435 2.42 1.08 14.43
C THR A 435 2.45 0.23 13.17
N VAL A 436 2.12 -1.05 13.32
CA VAL A 436 2.15 -2.05 12.25
C VAL A 436 0.85 -2.84 12.21
N ILE A 437 0.38 -3.11 11.01
CA ILE A 437 -0.77 -3.96 10.72
C ILE A 437 -0.28 -5.20 9.98
N LEU A 438 -0.77 -6.37 10.41
CA LEU A 438 -0.72 -7.61 9.65
C LEU A 438 -1.97 -7.69 8.78
N PHE A 439 -1.79 -7.55 7.46
CA PHE A 439 -2.86 -7.77 6.50
C PHE A 439 -2.99 -9.25 6.17
N GLU A 440 -4.20 -9.77 6.32
CA GLU A 440 -4.64 -11.08 5.85
C GLU A 440 -5.45 -10.86 4.57
N LEU A 441 -4.83 -11.15 3.42
CA LEU A 441 -5.38 -10.93 2.08
C LEU A 441 -6.06 -12.22 1.61
N ASN A 442 -7.39 -12.23 1.56
CA ASN A 442 -8.18 -13.30 0.98
C ASN A 442 -8.39 -13.04 -0.51
N LEU A 443 -7.79 -13.89 -1.35
CA LEU A 443 -7.77 -13.70 -2.79
C LEU A 443 -8.80 -14.59 -3.47
N SER A 444 -9.58 -13.98 -4.37
CA SER A 444 -10.41 -14.71 -5.32
C SER A 444 -9.57 -15.29 -6.48
N GLU A 445 -10.17 -16.19 -7.27
CA GLU A 445 -9.51 -16.85 -8.41
C GLU A 445 -9.09 -15.86 -9.51
N ASP A 446 -9.79 -14.74 -9.62
CA ASP A 446 -9.64 -13.79 -10.74
C ASP A 446 -8.54 -12.74 -10.50
N VAL A 447 -7.91 -12.72 -9.33
CA VAL A 447 -6.91 -11.70 -8.98
C VAL A 447 -5.60 -11.94 -9.74
N PRO A 448 -5.16 -11.02 -10.62
CA PRO A 448 -3.91 -11.18 -11.33
C PRO A 448 -2.72 -11.14 -10.37
N ARG A 449 -1.90 -12.20 -10.40
CA ARG A 449 -0.77 -12.38 -9.50
C ARG A 449 0.35 -13.17 -10.16
N THR A 450 1.58 -12.94 -9.71
CA THR A 450 2.75 -13.73 -10.10
C THR A 450 3.43 -14.30 -8.87
N GLU A 451 3.70 -15.60 -8.89
CA GLU A 451 4.51 -16.26 -7.88
C GLU A 451 5.99 -16.00 -8.16
N LEU A 452 6.68 -15.35 -7.23
CA LEU A 452 8.14 -15.19 -7.31
C LEU A 452 8.86 -16.47 -6.86
N ASN A 453 8.32 -17.12 -5.82
CA ASN A 453 8.79 -18.38 -5.28
C ASN A 453 7.66 -19.08 -4.51
N VAL A 454 7.96 -20.22 -3.87
CA VAL A 454 6.98 -21.04 -3.13
C VAL A 454 6.22 -20.25 -2.06
N ASP A 455 6.82 -19.22 -1.47
CA ASP A 455 6.21 -18.45 -0.38
C ASP A 455 5.70 -17.07 -0.83
N MET A 456 6.33 -16.44 -1.83
CA MET A 456 6.13 -15.02 -2.14
C MET A 456 5.30 -14.79 -3.40
N ILE A 457 4.25 -14.00 -3.26
CA ILE A 457 3.34 -13.58 -4.32
C ILE A 457 3.45 -12.07 -4.54
N VAL A 458 3.43 -11.66 -5.81
CA VAL A 458 3.35 -10.26 -6.23
C VAL A 458 2.01 -9.98 -6.90
N PHE A 459 1.37 -8.89 -6.48
CA PHE A 459 0.18 -8.35 -7.10
C PHE A 459 0.49 -7.19 -8.02
N GLY A 460 -0.36 -7.03 -9.04
CA GLY A 460 -0.27 -5.94 -10.00
C GLY A 460 -0.46 -4.58 -9.36
N LEU A 461 0.06 -3.55 -10.03
CA LEU A 461 -0.11 -2.17 -9.60
C LEU A 461 -1.60 -1.81 -9.57
N GLY A 462 -2.02 -1.23 -8.44
CA GLY A 462 -3.40 -0.77 -8.24
C GLY A 462 -4.44 -1.85 -7.97
N THR A 463 -4.00 -3.03 -7.53
CA THR A 463 -4.90 -4.02 -6.93
C THR A 463 -5.61 -3.39 -5.73
N LEU A 464 -6.94 -3.41 -5.74
CA LEU A 464 -7.78 -2.89 -4.66
C LEU A 464 -8.21 -4.04 -3.74
N PHE A 465 -8.16 -3.78 -2.44
CA PHE A 465 -8.69 -4.66 -1.40
C PHE A 465 -9.79 -3.98 -0.62
N ARG A 466 -10.76 -4.73 -0.12
CA ARG A 466 -11.84 -4.22 0.73
C ARG A 466 -11.59 -4.61 2.18
N PHE A 467 -11.70 -3.65 3.10
CA PHE A 467 -11.68 -3.92 4.54
C PHE A 467 -12.87 -4.77 4.97
N VAL A 468 -12.58 -5.87 5.66
CA VAL A 468 -13.58 -6.76 6.27
C VAL A 468 -13.64 -6.54 7.77
N SER A 469 -12.51 -6.66 8.45
CA SER A 469 -12.41 -6.52 9.91
C SER A 469 -11.02 -6.06 10.32
N THR A 470 -10.92 -5.36 11.45
CA THR A 470 -9.67 -4.94 12.06
C THR A 470 -9.75 -5.18 13.56
N GLU A 471 -8.79 -5.91 14.10
CA GLU A 471 -8.76 -6.29 15.51
C GLU A 471 -7.34 -6.18 16.07
N SER A 472 -7.22 -5.78 17.33
CA SER A 472 -5.96 -5.82 18.06
C SER A 472 -5.76 -7.20 18.69
N THR A 473 -4.55 -7.74 18.59
CA THR A 473 -4.16 -8.99 19.26
C THR A 473 -3.40 -8.74 20.56
N PRO A 474 -3.37 -9.75 21.47
CA PRO A 474 -2.74 -9.58 22.79
C PRO A 474 -1.26 -9.18 22.77
N ASP A 475 -0.57 -9.47 21.66
CA ASP A 475 0.83 -9.09 21.41
C ASP A 475 1.00 -7.67 20.85
N GLY A 476 -0.04 -6.84 20.89
CA GLY A 476 0.01 -5.43 20.47
C GLY A 476 0.01 -5.23 18.94
N VAL A 477 -0.11 -6.31 18.16
CA VAL A 477 -0.17 -6.26 16.70
C VAL A 477 -1.62 -6.05 16.25
N TRP A 478 -1.83 -5.17 15.27
CA TRP A 478 -3.12 -5.04 14.62
C TRP A 478 -3.25 -6.06 13.50
N ARG A 479 -4.37 -6.78 13.43
CA ARG A 479 -4.69 -7.72 12.36
C ARG A 479 -5.90 -7.21 11.59
N THR A 480 -5.75 -7.14 10.28
CA THR A 480 -6.81 -6.63 9.39
C THR A 480 -7.04 -7.59 8.25
N GLN A 481 -8.29 -8.02 8.11
CA GLN A 481 -8.74 -8.88 7.01
C GLN A 481 -9.18 -8.04 5.82
N LEU A 482 -8.73 -8.48 4.67
CA LEU A 482 -8.92 -7.83 3.39
C LEU A 482 -9.38 -8.86 2.37
N GLU A 483 -10.33 -8.47 1.52
CA GLU A 483 -10.79 -9.28 0.40
C GLU A 483 -10.49 -8.58 -0.92
N SER A 484 -10.20 -9.35 -1.98
CA SER A 484 -9.98 -8.79 -3.31
C SER A 484 -11.21 -8.02 -3.80
N ALA A 485 -11.00 -6.79 -4.29
CA ALA A 485 -12.06 -5.89 -4.74
C ALA A 485 -11.99 -5.63 -6.25
N ASP A 486 -11.85 -6.67 -7.06
CA ASP A 486 -11.54 -6.56 -8.50
C ASP A 486 -12.57 -5.75 -9.28
N ARG A 487 -13.86 -5.92 -8.94
CA ARG A 487 -14.96 -5.16 -9.57
C ARG A 487 -14.98 -3.69 -9.18
N ALA A 488 -14.30 -3.28 -8.12
CA ALA A 488 -14.32 -1.89 -7.69
C ALA A 488 -13.56 -0.99 -8.66
N MET A 489 -12.35 -1.39 -9.09
CA MET A 489 -11.59 -0.63 -10.08
C MET A 489 -12.39 -0.50 -11.38
N GLN A 490 -13.04 -1.58 -11.82
CA GLN A 490 -13.86 -1.56 -13.03
C GLN A 490 -15.03 -0.59 -12.90
N ARG A 491 -15.72 -0.55 -11.76
CA ARG A 491 -16.81 0.40 -11.51
C ARG A 491 -16.34 1.85 -11.53
N ILE A 492 -15.18 2.14 -10.95
CA ILE A 492 -14.57 3.48 -11.00
C ILE A 492 -14.28 3.88 -12.44
N LYS A 493 -13.70 2.96 -13.23
CA LYS A 493 -13.45 3.18 -14.66
C LYS A 493 -14.74 3.38 -15.44
N ASP A 494 -15.81 2.63 -15.12
CA ASP A 494 -17.12 2.76 -15.76
C ASP A 494 -17.78 4.10 -15.41
N GLN A 495 -17.66 4.57 -14.17
CA GLN A 495 -18.08 5.91 -13.75
C GLN A 495 -17.36 6.98 -14.57
N LEU A 496 -16.03 6.95 -14.62
CA LEU A 496 -15.24 7.92 -15.38
C LEU A 496 -15.54 7.86 -16.88
N LYS A 497 -15.80 6.66 -17.42
CA LYS A 497 -16.23 6.47 -18.81
C LYS A 497 -17.55 7.18 -19.11
N LEU A 498 -18.51 7.13 -18.18
CA LEU A 498 -19.79 7.84 -18.31
C LEU A 498 -19.60 9.36 -18.25
N GLU A 499 -18.77 9.86 -17.34
CA GLU A 499 -18.45 11.29 -17.21
C GLU A 499 -17.74 11.84 -18.45
N VAL A 500 -16.80 11.07 -19.01
CA VAL A 500 -16.05 11.45 -20.22
C VAL A 500 -16.87 11.27 -21.49
N GLY A 501 -17.83 10.33 -21.50
CA GLY A 501 -18.66 10.01 -22.67
C GLY A 501 -17.95 9.16 -23.73
N GLY A 502 -16.96 8.35 -23.34
CA GLY A 502 -16.18 7.54 -24.28
C GLY A 502 -15.22 6.58 -23.57
N HIS A 503 -14.70 5.59 -24.30
CA HIS A 503 -13.73 4.63 -23.77
C HIS A 503 -12.36 5.27 -23.50
N LEU A 504 -11.65 4.75 -22.50
CA LEU A 504 -10.26 5.07 -22.22
C LEU A 504 -9.38 4.54 -23.35
N THR A 505 -8.58 5.43 -23.93
CA THR A 505 -7.56 5.17 -24.94
C THR A 505 -6.43 6.17 -24.77
N TRP A 506 -5.28 5.98 -25.40
CA TRP A 506 -4.22 7.00 -25.39
C TRP A 506 -4.69 8.37 -25.95
N LEU A 507 -5.69 8.40 -26.82
CA LEU A 507 -6.25 9.64 -27.37
C LEU A 507 -7.18 10.36 -26.39
N THR A 508 -7.92 9.61 -25.58
CA THR A 508 -8.94 10.15 -24.65
C THR A 508 -8.41 10.32 -23.22
N PHE A 509 -7.20 9.86 -22.92
CA PHE A 509 -6.60 9.90 -21.60
C PHE A 509 -6.60 11.28 -20.95
N GLY A 510 -6.27 12.35 -21.71
CA GLY A 510 -6.33 13.71 -21.16
C GLY A 510 -7.74 14.13 -20.72
N ASN A 511 -8.81 13.60 -21.32
CA ASN A 511 -10.18 13.87 -20.88
C ASN A 511 -10.50 13.14 -19.57
N TYR A 512 -9.95 11.94 -19.38
CA TYR A 512 -10.03 11.23 -18.11
C TYR A 512 -9.29 11.97 -16.99
N LEU A 513 -8.11 12.54 -17.29
CA LEU A 513 -7.42 13.43 -16.36
C LEU A 513 -8.27 14.66 -16.01
N ALA A 514 -8.97 15.24 -17.00
CA ALA A 514 -9.87 16.36 -16.79
C ALA A 514 -11.11 16.00 -15.96
N ALA A 515 -11.66 14.79 -16.12
CA ALA A 515 -12.74 14.28 -15.26
C ALA A 515 -12.29 14.20 -13.79
N LEU A 516 -11.04 13.78 -13.56
CA LEU A 516 -10.36 13.82 -12.25
C LEU A 516 -9.86 15.23 -11.86
N LYS A 517 -10.33 16.29 -12.53
CA LYS A 517 -10.00 17.71 -12.29
C LYS A 517 -8.51 18.07 -12.47
N ARG A 518 -7.70 17.21 -13.08
CA ARG A 518 -6.28 17.46 -13.42
C ARG A 518 -6.15 18.12 -14.78
N PHE A 519 -6.73 19.32 -14.91
CA PHE A 519 -6.78 20.05 -16.17
C PHE A 519 -5.40 20.44 -16.72
N ASP A 520 -4.48 20.84 -15.85
CA ASP A 520 -3.15 21.28 -16.29
C ASP A 520 -2.32 20.10 -16.83
N ALA A 521 -2.35 18.95 -16.13
CA ALA A 521 -1.74 17.72 -16.61
C ALA A 521 -2.38 17.22 -17.93
N ALA A 522 -3.70 17.34 -18.08
CA ALA A 522 -4.41 17.02 -19.32
C ALA A 522 -3.98 17.91 -20.49
N GLU A 523 -3.84 19.20 -20.25
CA GLU A 523 -3.40 20.16 -21.27
C GLU A 523 -1.95 19.90 -21.70
N GLU A 524 -1.05 19.68 -20.75
CA GLU A 524 0.34 19.33 -21.03
C GLU A 524 0.45 18.00 -21.78
N TYR A 525 -0.35 16.99 -21.41
CA TYR A 525 -0.43 15.72 -22.12
C TYR A 525 -0.77 15.90 -23.60
N TYR A 526 -1.85 16.64 -23.91
CA TYR A 526 -2.24 16.87 -25.31
C TYR A 526 -1.24 17.73 -26.08
N LYS A 527 -0.71 18.80 -25.47
CA LYS A 527 0.35 19.61 -26.07
C LYS A 527 1.57 18.78 -26.41
N TYR A 528 1.94 17.85 -25.55
CA TYR A 528 3.06 16.96 -25.77
C TYR A 528 2.80 15.99 -26.93
N LEU A 529 1.62 15.37 -27.00
CA LEU A 529 1.26 14.52 -28.14
C LEU A 529 1.34 15.29 -29.47
N LEU A 530 0.91 16.56 -29.50
CA LEU A 530 1.03 17.41 -30.69
C LEU A 530 2.48 17.75 -31.06
N GLN A 531 3.42 17.73 -30.12
CA GLN A 531 4.83 17.97 -30.38
C GLN A 531 5.55 16.73 -30.91
N VAL A 532 5.20 15.55 -30.41
CA VAL A 532 5.91 14.30 -30.73
C VAL A 532 5.35 13.64 -31.98
N LEU A 533 4.04 13.78 -32.26
CA LEU A 533 3.45 13.19 -33.44
C LEU A 533 3.78 13.99 -34.72
N PRO A 534 3.99 13.30 -35.87
CA PRO A 534 4.14 13.95 -37.16
C PRO A 534 2.97 14.89 -37.50
N THR A 535 3.24 15.95 -38.25
CA THR A 535 2.25 16.99 -38.60
C THR A 535 1.12 16.48 -39.51
N ASP A 536 1.28 15.32 -40.13
CA ASP A 536 0.31 14.62 -40.96
C ASP A 536 -0.31 13.39 -40.28
N HIS A 537 -0.05 13.18 -38.99
CA HIS A 537 -0.56 12.05 -38.25
C HIS A 537 -2.10 12.05 -38.21
N SER A 538 -2.72 10.91 -38.54
CA SER A 538 -4.18 10.79 -38.72
C SER A 538 -4.99 11.14 -37.46
N SER A 539 -4.41 10.95 -36.27
CA SER A 539 -5.07 11.23 -34.99
C SER A 539 -5.00 12.69 -34.51
N LEU A 540 -4.35 13.61 -35.23
CA LEU A 540 -4.25 15.03 -34.82
C LEU A 540 -5.64 15.69 -34.67
N ALA A 541 -6.59 15.35 -35.55
CA ALA A 541 -7.96 15.85 -35.44
C ALA A 541 -8.62 15.40 -34.12
N SER A 542 -8.42 14.14 -33.73
CA SER A 542 -8.92 13.60 -32.46
C SER A 542 -8.28 14.28 -31.26
N ILE A 543 -6.97 14.57 -31.30
CA ILE A 543 -6.26 15.27 -30.21
C ILE A 543 -6.81 16.70 -30.03
N TYR A 544 -6.98 17.46 -31.12
CA TYR A 544 -7.59 18.79 -31.03
C TYR A 544 -9.04 18.75 -30.56
N ASN A 545 -9.83 17.77 -31.01
CA ASN A 545 -11.19 17.59 -30.54
C ASN A 545 -11.21 17.32 -29.03
N ASN A 546 -10.38 16.40 -28.55
CA ASN A 546 -10.33 16.02 -27.14
C ASN A 546 -9.81 17.18 -26.28
N MET A 547 -8.84 17.95 -26.75
CA MET A 547 -8.42 19.19 -26.09
C MET A 547 -9.59 20.18 -25.96
N GLY A 548 -10.43 20.32 -27.00
CA GLY A 548 -11.65 21.11 -26.95
C GLY A 548 -12.69 20.58 -25.95
N LEU A 549 -12.88 19.26 -25.87
CA LEU A 549 -13.74 18.63 -24.86
C LEU A 549 -13.21 18.85 -23.44
N MET A 550 -11.89 18.75 -23.24
CA MET A 550 -11.24 19.04 -21.96
C MET A 550 -11.50 20.48 -21.51
N TYR A 551 -11.31 21.48 -22.39
CA TYR A 551 -11.64 22.87 -22.04
C TYR A 551 -13.13 23.09 -21.81
N SER A 552 -14.00 22.37 -22.51
CA SER A 552 -15.44 22.39 -22.23
C SER A 552 -15.75 21.83 -20.83
N MET A 553 -15.04 20.80 -20.36
CA MET A 553 -15.15 20.29 -18.98
C MET A 553 -14.58 21.26 -17.94
N LYS A 554 -13.58 22.07 -18.33
CA LYS A 554 -13.04 23.19 -17.53
C LYS A 554 -13.94 24.43 -17.56
N GLU A 555 -15.11 24.36 -18.22
CA GLU A 555 -16.03 25.49 -18.45
C GLU A 555 -15.39 26.69 -19.16
N ASN A 556 -14.31 26.46 -19.92
CA ASN A 556 -13.65 27.47 -20.75
C ASN A 556 -14.09 27.32 -22.21
N ASP A 557 -15.28 27.82 -22.50
CA ASP A 557 -15.90 27.66 -23.81
C ASP A 557 -15.12 28.37 -24.94
N GLN A 558 -14.39 29.46 -24.64
CA GLN A 558 -13.58 30.18 -25.62
C GLN A 558 -12.42 29.32 -26.17
N GLU A 559 -11.62 28.72 -25.29
CA GLU A 559 -10.56 27.81 -25.73
C GLU A 559 -11.15 26.52 -26.31
N ALA A 560 -12.26 26.02 -25.77
CA ALA A 560 -12.94 24.84 -26.31
C ALA A 560 -13.30 25.01 -27.80
N LEU A 561 -13.94 26.14 -28.17
CA LEU A 561 -14.29 26.48 -29.55
C LEU A 561 -13.06 26.52 -30.45
N LYS A 562 -12.00 27.23 -30.02
CA LYS A 562 -10.75 27.36 -30.77
C LYS A 562 -10.10 26.02 -31.10
N TRP A 563 -10.09 25.07 -30.16
CA TRP A 563 -9.51 23.75 -30.40
C TRP A 563 -10.41 22.87 -31.27
N LEU A 564 -11.73 22.91 -31.08
CA LEU A 564 -12.68 22.20 -31.94
C LEU A 564 -12.66 22.71 -33.39
N GLU A 565 -12.51 24.02 -33.61
CA GLU A 565 -12.33 24.58 -34.95
C GLU A 565 -11.04 24.11 -35.63
N LYS A 566 -9.94 23.99 -34.87
CA LYS A 566 -8.71 23.39 -35.39
C LYS A 566 -8.91 21.94 -35.79
N ALA A 567 -9.64 21.17 -34.98
CA ALA A 567 -9.99 19.79 -35.30
C ALA A 567 -10.82 19.71 -36.60
N LEU A 568 -11.83 20.58 -36.76
CA LEU A 568 -12.72 20.62 -37.93
C LEU A 568 -12.00 20.97 -39.24
N LYS A 569 -10.92 21.75 -39.17
CA LYS A 569 -10.09 22.18 -40.32
C LYS A 569 -9.20 21.05 -40.86
N LEU A 570 -8.91 20.03 -40.06
CA LEU A 570 -8.16 18.86 -40.53
C LEU A 570 -9.07 17.94 -41.36
N LYS A 571 -8.47 17.06 -42.17
CA LYS A 571 -9.25 16.07 -42.96
C LYS A 571 -9.88 15.05 -42.01
N VAL A 572 -11.11 15.32 -41.61
CA VAL A 572 -11.98 14.42 -40.85
C VAL A 572 -12.80 13.58 -41.85
N THR A 573 -13.03 12.29 -41.57
CA THR A 573 -13.83 11.44 -42.47
C THR A 573 -15.31 11.84 -42.41
N ASP A 574 -15.91 12.05 -43.57
CA ASP A 574 -17.38 12.09 -43.69
C ASP A 574 -17.90 10.65 -43.50
N SER A 575 -19.07 10.51 -42.89
CA SER A 575 -19.75 9.27 -42.45
C SER A 575 -20.07 8.23 -43.56
N SER A 576 -19.39 8.27 -44.71
CA SER A 576 -19.80 7.64 -45.96
C SER A 576 -18.92 6.49 -46.48
N THR A 577 -17.94 5.94 -45.74
CA THR A 577 -17.05 4.89 -46.29
C THR A 577 -16.90 3.57 -45.52
N THR A 578 -17.89 3.17 -44.70
CA THR A 578 -17.89 1.80 -44.11
C THR A 578 -19.15 1.00 -44.39
N VAL A 579 -19.67 1.02 -45.62
CA VAL A 579 -20.40 -0.14 -46.17
C VAL A 579 -20.18 -0.19 -47.68
N THR A 580 -19.14 -0.88 -48.15
CA THR A 580 -19.20 -1.76 -49.34
C THR A 580 -17.84 -2.42 -49.64
N GLN A 581 -17.82 -3.74 -49.42
CA GLN A 581 -17.00 -4.74 -50.09
C GLN A 581 -15.46 -4.63 -50.01
N LYS A 582 -14.87 -5.27 -49.00
CA LYS A 582 -13.65 -6.07 -49.22
C LYS A 582 -13.83 -7.46 -48.60
N LYS A 583 -13.75 -8.46 -49.45
CA LYS A 583 -13.85 -9.90 -49.19
C LYS A 583 -12.78 -10.33 -48.15
N PRO A 584 -13.09 -11.23 -47.19
CA PRO A 584 -12.11 -11.65 -46.20
C PRO A 584 -11.09 -12.61 -46.85
N SER A 585 -9.82 -12.22 -46.88
CA SER A 585 -8.70 -13.15 -46.90
C SER A 585 -8.23 -13.31 -45.47
N MET A 586 -8.21 -14.55 -44.99
CA MET A 586 -7.70 -14.93 -43.67
C MET A 586 -6.21 -14.61 -43.53
N GLU A 587 -5.78 -14.46 -42.28
CA GLU A 587 -4.41 -14.16 -41.78
C GLU A 587 -4.07 -12.66 -41.70
N ASP A 588 -4.60 -12.00 -40.68
CA ASP A 588 -3.92 -10.99 -39.85
C ASP A 588 -4.92 -10.43 -38.81
N GLU A 589 -5.09 -11.15 -37.70
CA GLU A 589 -5.78 -10.61 -36.52
C GLU A 589 -4.82 -9.68 -35.76
N SER A 590 -4.93 -8.38 -36.03
CA SER A 590 -4.39 -7.31 -35.17
C SER A 590 -5.58 -6.48 -34.64
N PRO A 591 -5.69 -6.18 -33.33
CA PRO A 591 -6.84 -5.46 -32.82
C PRO A 591 -6.72 -3.95 -33.11
N LEU A 592 -7.82 -3.37 -33.60
CA LEU A 592 -8.19 -1.94 -33.59
C LEU A 592 -7.47 -1.02 -34.60
N GLN A 593 -8.05 -0.93 -35.81
CA GLN A 593 -7.82 0.17 -36.74
C GLN A 593 -8.27 1.50 -36.10
N HIS A 594 -7.35 2.47 -36.01
CA HIS A 594 -7.57 3.80 -35.45
C HIS A 594 -8.75 4.52 -36.12
N THR A 595 -9.80 4.76 -35.35
CA THR A 595 -11.01 5.47 -35.77
C THR A 595 -10.70 6.95 -36.03
N SER A 596 -10.89 7.39 -37.26
CA SER A 596 -11.03 8.81 -37.57
C SER A 596 -12.25 9.35 -36.84
N ILE A 597 -12.09 10.44 -36.07
CA ILE A 597 -13.21 11.08 -35.36
C ILE A 597 -14.28 11.49 -36.37
N ASP A 598 -15.57 11.41 -36.02
CA ASP A 598 -16.64 11.81 -36.94
C ASP A 598 -16.80 13.33 -36.99
N ARG A 599 -16.82 13.90 -38.20
CA ARG A 599 -17.05 15.33 -38.45
C ARG A 599 -18.35 15.82 -37.78
N LEU A 600 -19.36 14.95 -37.74
CA LEU A 600 -20.66 15.20 -37.11
C LEU A 600 -20.54 15.53 -35.62
N THR A 601 -19.68 14.81 -34.89
CA THR A 601 -19.46 14.98 -33.45
C THR A 601 -18.87 16.35 -33.14
N ILE A 602 -17.89 16.78 -33.94
CA ILE A 602 -17.25 18.10 -33.80
C ILE A 602 -18.27 19.22 -34.06
N LEU A 603 -19.06 19.11 -35.13
CA LEU A 603 -20.09 20.10 -35.48
C LEU A 603 -21.17 20.21 -34.40
N SER A 604 -21.65 19.09 -33.88
CA SER A 604 -22.63 19.09 -32.78
C SER A 604 -22.07 19.82 -31.55
N LYS A 605 -20.83 19.55 -31.16
CA LYS A 605 -20.23 20.16 -29.97
C LYS A 605 -19.97 21.66 -30.16
N LEU A 606 -19.50 22.07 -31.34
CA LEU A 606 -19.36 23.50 -31.70
C LEU A 606 -20.71 24.22 -31.64
N ALA A 607 -21.78 23.58 -32.09
CA ALA A 607 -23.13 24.14 -32.05
C ALA A 607 -23.64 24.31 -30.61
N ASP A 608 -23.50 23.28 -29.77
CA ASP A 608 -23.88 23.33 -28.35
C ASP A 608 -23.09 24.42 -27.60
N LEU A 609 -21.77 24.53 -27.86
CA LEU A 609 -20.90 25.56 -27.26
C LEU A 609 -21.31 26.98 -27.64
N ASN A 610 -21.52 27.23 -28.93
CA ASN A 610 -21.97 28.55 -29.41
C ASN A 610 -23.35 28.91 -28.86
N ASN A 611 -24.25 27.92 -28.73
CA ASN A 611 -25.55 28.16 -28.14
C ASN A 611 -25.46 28.52 -26.65
N ARG A 612 -24.53 27.92 -25.90
CA ARG A 612 -24.26 28.28 -24.48
C ARG A 612 -23.70 29.70 -24.34
N GLN A 613 -22.94 30.19 -25.33
CA GLN A 613 -22.44 31.56 -25.38
C GLN A 613 -23.44 32.57 -25.98
N GLU A 614 -24.70 32.19 -26.20
CA GLU A 614 -25.74 33.02 -26.84
C GLU A 614 -25.40 33.44 -28.30
N ASN A 615 -24.40 32.80 -28.92
CA ASN A 615 -24.05 32.97 -30.34
C ASN A 615 -24.97 32.11 -31.23
N HIS A 616 -26.27 32.41 -31.19
CA HIS A 616 -27.30 31.59 -31.85
C HIS A 616 -27.12 31.47 -33.37
N SER A 617 -26.56 32.49 -34.03
CA SER A 617 -26.30 32.48 -35.48
C SER A 617 -25.29 31.41 -35.88
N GLU A 618 -24.17 31.32 -35.16
CA GLU A 618 -23.14 30.31 -35.40
C GLU A 618 -23.60 28.92 -34.95
N ALA A 619 -24.32 28.83 -33.83
CA ALA A 619 -24.91 27.57 -33.39
C ALA A 619 -25.85 26.97 -34.45
N LEU A 620 -26.74 27.79 -35.03
CA LEU A 620 -27.63 27.38 -36.12
C LEU A 620 -26.85 26.96 -37.37
N ASN A 621 -25.77 27.64 -37.71
CA ASN A 621 -24.92 27.27 -38.84
C ASN A 621 -24.33 25.87 -38.65
N TYR A 622 -23.73 25.59 -37.49
CA TYR A 622 -23.15 24.29 -37.20
C TYR A 622 -24.20 23.17 -37.12
N TYR A 623 -25.38 23.43 -36.52
CA TYR A 623 -26.46 22.44 -36.52
C TYR A 623 -27.00 22.12 -37.91
N ARG A 624 -27.09 23.11 -38.82
CA ARG A 624 -27.50 22.87 -40.21
C ARG A 624 -26.46 22.02 -40.95
N GLN A 625 -25.18 22.33 -40.79
CA GLN A 625 -24.11 21.50 -41.36
C GLN A 625 -24.13 20.08 -40.82
N ALA A 626 -24.39 19.90 -39.51
CA ALA A 626 -24.54 18.58 -38.90
C ALA A 626 -25.76 17.83 -39.47
N LEU A 627 -26.89 18.51 -39.64
CA LEU A 627 -28.11 17.96 -40.24
C LEU A 627 -27.90 17.49 -41.68
N GLU A 628 -27.15 18.25 -42.48
CA GLU A 628 -26.85 17.94 -43.89
C GLU A 628 -26.02 16.66 -44.02
N ILE A 629 -25.02 16.48 -43.15
CA ILE A 629 -24.10 15.33 -43.18
C ILE A 629 -24.71 14.10 -42.49
N SER A 630 -25.67 14.30 -41.58
CA SER A 630 -26.34 13.20 -40.88
C SER A 630 -27.12 12.31 -41.86
N THR A 631 -26.87 11.01 -41.79
CA THR A 631 -27.62 9.99 -42.56
C THR A 631 -28.64 9.22 -41.70
N ASP A 632 -28.47 9.26 -40.38
CA ASP A 632 -29.37 8.61 -39.42
C ASP A 632 -30.61 9.46 -39.15
N VAL A 633 -31.78 8.84 -39.22
CA VAL A 633 -33.07 9.52 -39.06
C VAL A 633 -33.22 10.12 -37.65
N SER A 634 -32.73 9.42 -36.62
CA SER A 634 -32.83 9.88 -35.23
C SER A 634 -31.93 11.11 -35.00
N LEU A 635 -30.70 11.08 -35.52
CA LEU A 635 -29.79 12.23 -35.45
C LEU A 635 -30.32 13.43 -36.25
N ARG A 636 -30.94 13.20 -37.42
CA ARG A 636 -31.60 14.28 -38.16
C ARG A 636 -32.73 14.94 -37.36
N LEU A 637 -33.61 14.13 -36.76
CA LEU A 637 -34.68 14.63 -35.91
C LEU A 637 -34.14 15.39 -34.69
N PHE A 638 -33.05 14.90 -34.08
CA PHE A 638 -32.38 15.57 -32.98
C PHE A 638 -31.87 16.97 -33.38
N PHE A 639 -31.13 17.09 -34.48
CA PHE A 639 -30.62 18.38 -34.94
C PHE A 639 -31.73 19.33 -35.39
N GLN A 640 -32.79 18.80 -36.02
CA GLN A 640 -33.96 19.59 -36.37
C GLN A 640 -34.64 20.17 -35.13
N ALA A 641 -34.85 19.36 -34.08
CA ALA A 641 -35.44 19.82 -32.83
C ALA A 641 -34.57 20.91 -32.14
N LYS A 642 -33.23 20.75 -32.16
CA LYS A 642 -32.29 21.76 -31.64
C LYS A 642 -32.39 23.09 -32.41
N ILE A 643 -32.46 23.04 -33.74
CA ILE A 643 -32.64 24.22 -34.60
C ILE A 643 -33.97 24.92 -34.29
N GLU A 644 -35.07 24.16 -34.23
CA GLU A 644 -36.40 24.71 -33.94
C GLU A 644 -36.45 25.35 -32.54
N THR A 645 -35.81 24.73 -31.54
CA THR A 645 -35.73 25.27 -30.18
C THR A 645 -35.08 26.65 -30.15
N ILE A 646 -33.94 26.82 -30.84
CA ILE A 646 -33.22 28.10 -30.90
C ILE A 646 -34.03 29.17 -31.64
N LEU A 647 -34.72 28.79 -32.72
CA LEU A 647 -35.57 29.72 -33.48
C LEU A 647 -36.81 30.16 -32.66
N LEU A 648 -37.38 29.25 -31.87
CA LEU A 648 -38.51 29.54 -30.98
C LEU A 648 -38.11 30.42 -29.80
N SER A 649 -36.93 30.21 -29.20
CA SER A 649 -36.43 31.09 -28.14
C SER A 649 -36.14 32.50 -28.65
N HIS A 650 -35.67 32.63 -29.90
CA HIS A 650 -35.35 33.93 -30.49
C HIS A 650 -36.58 34.73 -30.97
N ASN A 651 -37.68 34.05 -31.32
CA ASN A 651 -38.94 34.69 -31.71
C ASN A 651 -39.79 35.13 -30.49
N ASN A 652 -39.46 34.66 -29.29
CA ASN A 652 -40.16 35.00 -28.03
C ASN A 652 -39.40 36.02 -27.17
N SER A 653 -38.19 36.44 -27.58
CA SER A 653 -37.40 37.53 -27.00
C SER A 653 -37.55 38.80 -27.84
#